data_AF-A0A2W1B5S2-F1
#
_entry.id   AF-A0A2W1B5S2-F1
#
_cell.length_a   1.000
_cell.length_b   1.000
_cell.length_c   1.000
_cell.angle_alpha   90.00
_cell.angle_beta   90.00
_cell.angle_gamma   90.00
#
_symmetry.space_group_name_H-M   'P 1'
#
loop_
_entity.id
_entity.type
_entity.pdbx_description
1 polymer ?
#
loop_
_entity_poly.entity_id
_entity_poly.type
_entity_poly.pdbx_seq_one_letter_code
_entity_poly.pdbx_strand_id
1 'polypeptide(L)'
;MKRVVPVLVYLLLFCLSLLASTVDKNAVKQGSTVDQNVVSDYILLKNGDKLAGTIMNDKFTLITFYSEIEIPREYIAEINLEKEKALVDMRERGHLSGFVTKEEVLLKLSDGIEVTLRIEDIRKIGFKSTDKTTQGNWQTIYIQNGDYFKGNVTNEDLQIRTTYGRVPINLEMMRRIDFYNIDGIAAVELLDGGVVHGIVEPDEIEILLSFGPTIKVYKNRIAKIENVAKEATETIQAIEEAGCTLEIIAGNELAKEAFILVDGEKAGTLSKGSLILTGLGVGSHTITMDGESIDTQEIEVVFAEKLESKEINVQAKQATRAVRIKTEPTGARIWIDGRELSSTSPWQEVLEVGKEYHIEVMKKNHGKSELILDLETKGEIILLEINIPEAIPEKPQLKYPENGTENISVGAVTLIWESDERVVGYIVQFDGKTYETKRNYLSVDAEENGKTYNWKVMARNEFGKETTSDEYSFTTQENRAPSAPSTPSPYNYSTKQPLAVTLSWECSDPDGDAVTYDVYFGTSSNPAKVSTNQFERTLNRSNLSIGTTYYWKIVAKDSKGATTEGPEWSFATETGGSPSATLSPSTTSNPMPTARSWLAAVNIADRIMVIGGGNRLITTPYANNEIYNQITNTWETLTPMPTPRYALAAVEYSGKVYVFGGQQIFGNAAPVNKVEIYDPVTDSWSTGSPMPNARCELAAATCGDKIYVIAGLNYSTRYNTLQIYSPGTDSWSIGAPVPKAFSQHAAVGYGGKVYVFGGMDNSRKRLDTVYIYDPQTNSWSSGTPAPTARSELAAVVVGSKIYIFGGITKDFTEGLTTVDIYDPLSDSWQEGDPSLSKRSALAAASVGSRAYLIGGYLYGNTVIELDSIETYSTE
;
A
#
# COMPACT_ATOMS: atom_id res chain seq x y z
N MET A 1 -0.17 -45.67 35.91
CA MET A 1 0.21 -46.84 35.06
C MET A 1 -0.24 -46.55 33.62
N LYS A 2 0.42 -47.13 32.59
CA LYS A 2 -0.06 -47.45 31.20
C LYS A 2 -1.14 -46.54 30.55
N ARG A 3 -1.08 -46.04 29.31
CA ARG A 3 -0.16 -46.03 28.12
C ARG A 3 -0.75 -44.93 27.16
N VAL A 4 -0.27 -44.42 26.01
CA VAL A 4 0.71 -44.66 24.89
C VAL A 4 1.12 -43.21 24.42
N VAL A 5 2.28 -42.79 23.87
CA VAL A 5 3.34 -43.36 22.98
C VAL A 5 2.84 -43.55 21.53
N PRO A 6 3.55 -43.17 20.42
CA PRO A 6 4.96 -42.71 20.21
C PRO A 6 5.06 -41.29 19.53
N VAL A 7 6.08 -40.78 18.81
CA VAL A 7 7.57 -40.58 18.98
C VAL A 7 8.05 -39.43 18.02
N LEU A 8 9.31 -38.99 18.16
CA LEU A 8 10.18 -38.04 17.39
C LEU A 8 10.35 -38.37 15.87
N VAL A 9 11.00 -37.61 14.96
CA VAL A 9 12.07 -36.55 14.94
C VAL A 9 13.55 -37.04 14.98
N TYR A 10 14.39 -36.56 14.03
CA TYR A 10 15.84 -36.85 13.84
C TYR A 10 16.21 -38.33 13.48
N LEU A 11 17.35 -38.67 12.84
CA LEU A 11 18.60 -37.93 12.53
C LEU A 11 19.29 -38.42 11.21
N LEU A 12 19.77 -37.48 10.36
CA LEU A 12 20.95 -37.48 9.45
C LEU A 12 21.28 -38.58 8.37
N LEU A 13 21.61 -38.04 7.17
CA LEU A 13 22.80 -38.26 6.30
C LEU A 13 22.83 -39.16 5.01
N PHE A 14 23.48 -38.57 3.98
CA PHE A 14 23.99 -39.08 2.68
C PHE A 14 22.99 -39.70 1.67
N CYS A 15 23.06 -39.46 0.34
CA CYS A 15 24.08 -38.78 -0.49
C CYS A 15 23.46 -38.01 -1.71
N LEU A 16 24.32 -37.37 -2.53
CA LEU A 16 24.03 -36.50 -3.69
C LEU A 16 23.21 -37.19 -4.82
N SER A 17 22.46 -36.49 -5.68
CA SER A 17 22.98 -35.54 -6.70
C SER A 17 21.87 -34.86 -7.54
N LEU A 18 22.20 -33.81 -8.31
CA LEU A 18 21.30 -33.16 -9.28
C LEU A 18 21.38 -33.82 -10.67
N LEU A 19 20.25 -33.90 -11.39
CA LEU A 19 20.02 -33.16 -12.66
C LEU A 19 18.61 -33.39 -13.26
N ALA A 20 18.32 -32.63 -14.32
CA ALA A 20 17.09 -32.52 -15.13
C ALA A 20 16.41 -33.86 -15.50
N SER A 21 15.11 -33.92 -15.85
CA SER A 21 14.51 -33.11 -16.92
C SER A 21 12.97 -33.23 -17.07
N THR A 22 12.41 -32.42 -17.97
CA THR A 22 11.09 -32.55 -18.64
C THR A 22 9.82 -32.70 -17.79
N VAL A 23 9.03 -31.61 -17.74
CA VAL A 23 7.58 -31.67 -17.50
C VAL A 23 6.87 -32.03 -18.80
N ASP A 24 5.96 -33.00 -18.75
CA ASP A 24 5.14 -33.43 -19.89
C ASP A 24 4.06 -32.40 -20.24
N LYS A 25 3.81 -32.18 -21.54
CA LYS A 25 2.75 -31.33 -22.07
C LYS A 25 1.75 -32.19 -22.85
N ASN A 26 0.67 -32.65 -22.19
CA ASN A 26 -0.71 -32.68 -22.72
C ASN A 26 -1.68 -33.43 -21.79
N ALA A 27 -2.52 -32.70 -21.05
CA ALA A 27 -3.61 -33.28 -20.26
C ALA A 27 -4.82 -32.34 -20.06
N VAL A 28 -5.25 -31.63 -21.11
CA VAL A 28 -6.54 -30.90 -21.09
C VAL A 28 -7.64 -31.82 -21.61
N LYS A 29 -8.71 -31.99 -20.82
CA LYS A 29 -9.95 -32.63 -21.25
C LYS A 29 -11.13 -31.75 -20.85
N GLN A 30 -11.83 -31.19 -21.84
CA GLN A 30 -13.01 -30.36 -21.61
C GLN A 30 -14.20 -31.18 -21.07
N GLY A 31 -15.04 -30.52 -20.27
CA GLY A 31 -16.34 -31.01 -19.83
C GLY A 31 -17.23 -29.85 -19.36
N SER A 32 -18.31 -29.62 -20.12
CA SER A 32 -19.58 -28.97 -19.78
C SER A 32 -19.90 -28.75 -18.27
N THR A 33 -20.55 -27.67 -17.83
CA THR A 33 -21.36 -26.65 -18.55
C THR A 33 -21.50 -25.34 -17.76
N VAL A 34 -22.07 -24.30 -18.41
CA VAL A 34 -22.23 -22.93 -17.90
C VAL A 34 -23.25 -22.79 -16.76
N ASP A 35 -22.95 -21.91 -15.79
CA ASP A 35 -23.94 -21.05 -15.12
C ASP A 35 -23.46 -19.57 -15.23
N GLN A 36 -24.38 -18.61 -15.34
CA GLN A 36 -24.07 -17.21 -15.70
C GLN A 36 -24.28 -16.25 -14.53
N ASN A 37 -23.27 -16.04 -13.70
CA ASN A 37 -23.16 -14.86 -12.83
C ASN A 37 -21.69 -14.51 -12.54
N VAL A 38 -21.40 -13.23 -12.30
CA VAL A 38 -20.04 -12.71 -12.17
C VAL A 38 -19.37 -13.23 -10.89
N VAL A 39 -18.26 -13.95 -11.07
CA VAL A 39 -17.31 -14.32 -10.00
C VAL A 39 -16.12 -13.37 -10.05
N SER A 40 -15.69 -12.87 -8.90
CA SER A 40 -14.49 -12.04 -8.76
C SER A 40 -13.24 -12.91 -8.64
N ASP A 41 -12.71 -13.36 -9.78
CA ASP A 41 -11.42 -14.04 -9.83
C ASP A 41 -10.25 -13.07 -9.57
N TYR A 42 -9.15 -13.62 -9.08
CA TYR A 42 -7.92 -12.89 -8.78
C TYR A 42 -6.70 -13.58 -9.42
N ILE A 43 -5.81 -12.80 -10.01
CA ILE A 43 -4.51 -13.29 -10.50
C ILE A 43 -3.54 -13.30 -9.33
N LEU A 44 -2.94 -14.46 -9.05
CA LEU A 44 -1.81 -14.58 -8.12
C LEU A 44 -0.51 -14.18 -8.83
N LEU A 45 0.21 -13.20 -8.29
CA LEU A 45 1.55 -12.85 -8.75
C LEU A 45 2.61 -13.76 -8.10
N LYS A 46 3.80 -13.87 -8.72
CA LYS A 46 4.91 -14.75 -8.24
C LYS A 46 5.40 -14.43 -6.82
N ASN A 47 5.11 -13.24 -6.30
CA ASN A 47 5.44 -12.80 -4.93
C ASN A 47 4.32 -13.08 -3.91
N GLY A 48 3.13 -13.53 -4.34
CA GLY A 48 1.97 -13.83 -3.48
C GLY A 48 0.83 -12.80 -3.55
N ASP A 49 1.03 -11.65 -4.18
CA ASP A 49 0.01 -10.60 -4.28
C ASP A 49 -1.17 -11.00 -5.19
N LYS A 50 -2.30 -10.30 -5.02
CA LYS A 50 -3.55 -10.56 -5.73
C LYS A 50 -4.07 -9.32 -6.45
N LEU A 51 -4.21 -9.41 -7.77
CA LEU A 51 -4.93 -8.44 -8.58
C LEU A 51 -6.36 -8.92 -8.84
N ALA A 52 -7.35 -8.14 -8.41
CA ALA A 52 -8.78 -8.41 -8.62
C ALA A 52 -9.30 -7.66 -9.85
N GLY A 53 -10.19 -8.28 -10.62
CA GLY A 53 -10.81 -7.69 -11.80
C GLY A 53 -12.14 -8.35 -12.13
N THR A 54 -12.68 -8.09 -13.32
CA THR A 54 -13.97 -8.65 -13.76
C THR A 54 -13.81 -9.38 -15.09
N ILE A 55 -14.28 -10.62 -15.17
CA ILE A 55 -14.29 -11.41 -16.40
C ILE A 55 -15.67 -11.30 -17.07
N MET A 56 -15.70 -10.90 -18.34
CA MET A 56 -16.87 -11.03 -19.22
C MET A 56 -16.39 -11.41 -20.63
N ASN A 57 -17.08 -12.35 -21.27
CA ASN A 57 -16.79 -12.82 -22.63
C ASN A 57 -15.29 -13.11 -22.85
N ASP A 58 -14.72 -13.96 -21.98
CA ASP A 58 -13.33 -14.41 -21.96
C ASP A 58 -12.26 -13.29 -21.85
N LYS A 59 -12.66 -12.09 -21.43
CA LYS A 59 -11.74 -10.95 -21.17
C LYS A 59 -11.78 -10.53 -19.71
N PHE A 60 -10.62 -10.59 -19.05
CA PHE A 60 -10.39 -10.01 -17.72
C PHE A 60 -10.13 -8.51 -17.86
N THR A 61 -10.95 -7.69 -17.21
CA THR A 61 -10.85 -6.23 -17.22
C THR A 61 -10.37 -5.71 -15.87
N LEU A 62 -9.31 -4.91 -15.88
CA LEU A 62 -8.79 -4.18 -14.74
C LEU A 62 -9.17 -2.70 -14.88
N ILE A 63 -9.64 -2.05 -13.80
CA ILE A 63 -9.95 -0.61 -13.78
C ILE A 63 -8.97 0.05 -12.81
N THR A 64 -8.12 0.95 -13.31
CA THR A 64 -7.22 1.79 -12.51
C THR A 64 -7.36 3.25 -12.92
N PHE A 65 -7.03 4.17 -12.00
CA PHE A 65 -7.11 5.62 -12.22
C PHE A 65 -5.74 6.33 -12.11
N TYR A 66 -4.65 5.56 -12.20
CA TYR A 66 -3.28 6.07 -12.17
C TYR A 66 -2.46 5.48 -13.32
N SER A 67 -1.46 6.24 -13.76
CA SER A 67 -0.73 6.01 -15.00
C SER A 67 0.26 4.86 -14.92
N GLU A 68 0.22 4.03 -15.97
CA GLU A 68 1.23 3.03 -16.38
C GLU A 68 1.29 1.71 -15.56
N ILE A 69 1.32 0.59 -16.30
CA ILE A 69 1.50 -0.78 -15.80
C ILE A 69 2.33 -1.53 -16.85
N GLU A 70 3.54 -1.96 -16.50
CA GLU A 70 4.30 -2.89 -17.35
C GLU A 70 3.77 -4.33 -17.20
N ILE A 71 3.61 -5.04 -18.33
CA ILE A 71 3.30 -6.46 -18.36
C ILE A 71 4.47 -7.21 -19.02
N PRO A 72 5.18 -8.10 -18.30
CA PRO A 72 6.29 -8.86 -18.88
C PRO A 72 5.83 -9.71 -20.07
N ARG A 73 6.58 -9.64 -21.17
CA ARG A 73 6.27 -10.21 -22.49
C ARG A 73 5.92 -11.71 -22.48
N GLU A 74 6.37 -12.44 -21.47
CA GLU A 74 6.12 -13.87 -21.25
C GLU A 74 4.66 -14.21 -20.84
N TYR A 75 3.80 -13.22 -20.58
CA TYR A 75 2.41 -13.41 -20.16
C TYR A 75 1.34 -13.05 -21.22
N ILE A 76 1.72 -12.66 -22.44
CA ILE A 76 0.78 -12.30 -23.51
C ILE A 76 0.47 -13.52 -24.39
N ALA A 77 -0.73 -14.10 -24.23
CA ALA A 77 -1.16 -15.29 -24.97
C ALA A 77 -1.84 -14.96 -26.32
N GLU A 78 -2.79 -14.02 -26.35
CA GLU A 78 -3.40 -13.47 -27.57
C GLU A 78 -3.97 -12.07 -27.28
N ILE A 79 -3.89 -11.16 -28.26
CA ILE A 79 -4.70 -9.94 -28.32
C ILE A 79 -5.26 -9.86 -29.75
N ASN A 80 -6.58 -9.78 -29.87
CA ASN A 80 -7.28 -9.88 -31.16
C ASN A 80 -8.22 -8.68 -31.36
N LEU A 81 -8.05 -7.98 -32.48
CA LEU A 81 -8.85 -6.84 -32.93
C LEU A 81 -9.00 -6.90 -34.45
N GLU A 82 -10.23 -6.91 -34.94
CA GLU A 82 -10.51 -7.07 -36.37
C GLU A 82 -10.29 -5.77 -37.18
N LYS A 83 -9.34 -5.82 -38.14
CA LYS A 83 -9.70 -5.84 -39.57
C LYS A 83 -8.49 -6.03 -40.51
N GLU A 84 -8.70 -6.86 -41.53
CA GLU A 84 -7.94 -6.93 -42.78
C GLU A 84 -6.44 -7.36 -42.77
N LYS A 85 -6.11 -8.46 -42.07
CA LYS A 85 -5.65 -9.76 -42.66
C LYS A 85 -4.86 -10.61 -41.66
N ALA A 86 -4.64 -11.89 -41.98
CA ALA A 86 -4.30 -12.92 -41.00
C ALA A 86 -3.45 -14.08 -41.58
N LEU A 87 -2.47 -14.56 -40.79
CA LEU A 87 -1.89 -15.93 -40.75
C LEU A 87 -1.11 -16.42 -42.01
N VAL A 88 -0.06 -17.27 -41.94
CA VAL A 88 0.69 -17.87 -40.81
C VAL A 88 2.14 -18.22 -41.17
N ASP A 89 2.98 -18.34 -40.13
CA ASP A 89 4.30 -19.00 -39.96
C ASP A 89 4.60 -20.18 -40.95
N MET A 90 5.82 -20.42 -41.47
CA MET A 90 6.99 -20.97 -40.75
C MET A 90 8.30 -20.98 -41.58
N ARG A 91 9.42 -20.66 -40.89
CA ARG A 91 10.81 -21.19 -41.05
C ARG A 91 11.72 -20.79 -42.24
N GLU A 92 12.98 -20.59 -41.85
CA GLU A 92 14.25 -20.52 -42.60
C GLU A 92 14.48 -19.45 -43.70
N ARG A 93 15.48 -18.59 -43.44
CA ARG A 93 16.27 -17.78 -44.39
C ARG A 93 15.52 -16.76 -45.27
N GLY A 94 15.29 -15.56 -44.73
CA GLY A 94 14.94 -14.34 -45.47
C GLY A 94 16.00 -13.23 -45.35
N HIS A 95 16.04 -12.27 -46.28
CA HIS A 95 16.94 -11.11 -46.28
C HIS A 95 16.21 -9.80 -45.93
N LEU A 96 16.97 -8.77 -45.52
CA LEU A 96 16.50 -7.42 -45.20
C LEU A 96 16.85 -6.43 -46.33
N SER A 97 16.00 -5.43 -46.62
CA SER A 97 16.33 -4.32 -47.53
C SER A 97 15.52 -3.05 -47.23
N GLY A 98 16.01 -1.88 -47.64
CA GLY A 98 15.36 -0.58 -47.42
C GLY A 98 16.16 0.59 -48.00
N PHE A 99 15.60 1.80 -47.97
CA PHE A 99 16.21 3.04 -48.46
C PHE A 99 16.04 4.19 -47.45
N VAL A 100 16.88 5.23 -47.58
CA VAL A 100 16.97 6.35 -46.63
C VAL A 100 16.76 7.68 -47.36
N THR A 101 16.05 8.62 -46.73
CA THR A 101 15.91 10.00 -47.21
C THR A 101 16.53 10.99 -46.23
N LYS A 102 16.36 12.30 -46.46
CA LYS A 102 17.05 13.34 -45.66
C LYS A 102 16.42 13.60 -44.28
N GLU A 103 15.19 13.15 -44.07
CA GLU A 103 14.38 13.47 -42.87
C GLU A 103 13.71 12.23 -42.24
N GLU A 104 13.48 11.15 -43.01
CA GLU A 104 12.85 9.91 -42.55
C GLU A 104 13.57 8.65 -43.08
N VAL A 105 13.57 7.59 -42.27
CA VAL A 105 14.04 6.24 -42.63
C VAL A 105 12.82 5.32 -42.78
N LEU A 106 12.75 4.58 -43.88
CA LEU A 106 11.67 3.62 -44.14
C LEU A 106 12.22 2.19 -44.16
N LEU A 107 11.74 1.34 -43.24
CA LEU A 107 12.06 -0.09 -43.19
C LEU A 107 10.85 -0.89 -43.64
N LYS A 108 11.08 -1.86 -44.54
CA LYS A 108 10.02 -2.72 -45.10
C LYS A 108 10.37 -4.18 -44.89
N LEU A 109 9.58 -4.85 -44.06
CA LEU A 109 9.77 -6.27 -43.74
C LEU A 109 8.96 -7.16 -44.70
N SER A 110 9.28 -8.45 -44.73
CA SER A 110 8.76 -9.42 -45.71
C SER A 110 7.26 -9.74 -45.57
N ASP A 111 6.64 -9.31 -44.47
CA ASP A 111 5.20 -9.34 -44.19
C ASP A 111 4.47 -8.05 -44.63
N GLY A 112 5.19 -7.06 -45.19
CA GLY A 112 4.62 -5.88 -45.83
C GLY A 112 4.36 -4.69 -44.91
N ILE A 113 4.71 -4.77 -43.62
CA ILE A 113 4.69 -3.62 -42.72
C ILE A 113 5.77 -2.62 -43.14
N GLU A 114 5.38 -1.36 -43.35
CA GLU A 114 6.28 -0.22 -43.52
C GLU A 114 6.41 0.51 -42.18
N VAL A 115 7.63 0.61 -41.67
CA VAL A 115 7.95 1.37 -40.44
C VAL A 115 8.67 2.65 -40.83
N THR A 116 8.01 3.79 -40.61
CA THR A 116 8.59 5.13 -40.77
C THR A 116 9.19 5.59 -39.45
N LEU A 117 10.47 5.96 -39.47
CA LEU A 117 11.15 6.57 -38.31
C LEU A 117 11.57 8.00 -38.64
N ARG A 118 11.14 8.96 -37.82
CA ARG A 118 11.64 10.34 -37.82
C ARG A 118 12.93 10.43 -37.04
N ILE A 119 13.86 11.25 -37.52
CA ILE A 119 15.27 11.23 -37.10
C ILE A 119 15.49 11.81 -35.68
N GLU A 120 14.56 12.62 -35.15
CA GLU A 120 14.79 13.44 -33.95
C GLU A 120 14.87 12.65 -32.62
N ASP A 121 14.29 11.44 -32.53
CA ASP A 121 14.24 10.64 -31.29
C ASP A 121 15.25 9.47 -31.23
N ILE A 122 16.08 9.25 -32.25
CA ILE A 122 17.02 8.11 -32.29
C ILE A 122 18.40 8.50 -31.75
N ARG A 123 18.69 8.12 -30.50
CA ARG A 123 20.02 8.36 -29.88
C ARG A 123 21.03 7.22 -30.04
N LYS A 124 20.61 5.95 -30.19
CA LYS A 124 21.49 4.82 -30.56
C LYS A 124 20.69 3.61 -31.08
N ILE A 125 21.23 2.91 -32.08
CA ILE A 125 20.80 1.58 -32.52
C ILE A 125 22.05 0.69 -32.62
N GLY A 126 21.92 -0.62 -32.37
CA GLY A 126 23.02 -1.57 -32.53
C GLY A 126 22.53 -3.01 -32.67
N PHE A 127 23.23 -3.80 -33.48
CA PHE A 127 22.93 -5.21 -33.74
C PHE A 127 24.04 -6.10 -33.18
N LYS A 128 23.70 -7.30 -32.70
CA LYS A 128 24.65 -8.28 -32.16
C LYS A 128 24.50 -9.60 -32.91
N SER A 129 25.55 -10.00 -33.65
CA SER A 129 25.65 -11.36 -34.19
C SER A 129 25.93 -12.37 -33.08
N THR A 130 25.45 -13.60 -33.26
CA THR A 130 25.62 -14.73 -32.32
C THR A 130 26.32 -15.94 -32.96
N ASP A 131 26.80 -15.82 -34.20
CA ASP A 131 27.59 -16.89 -34.84
C ASP A 131 28.98 -17.00 -34.19
N LYS A 132 29.44 -18.24 -33.97
CA LYS A 132 30.63 -18.58 -33.18
C LYS A 132 31.93 -18.61 -33.98
N THR A 133 31.95 -17.99 -35.15
CA THR A 133 33.07 -18.06 -36.12
C THR A 133 33.96 -16.81 -36.16
N THR A 134 33.60 -15.72 -35.46
CA THR A 134 34.44 -14.50 -35.35
C THR A 134 34.57 -14.01 -33.91
N GLN A 135 35.78 -13.98 -33.36
CA GLN A 135 36.07 -13.27 -32.13
C GLN A 135 36.07 -11.75 -32.37
N GLY A 136 35.35 -11.02 -31.51
CA GLY A 136 35.59 -9.62 -31.16
C GLY A 136 35.73 -8.59 -32.29
N ASN A 137 34.68 -7.79 -32.52
CA ASN A 137 34.81 -6.33 -32.42
C ASN A 137 33.44 -5.62 -32.32
N TRP A 138 33.44 -4.45 -31.71
CA TRP A 138 32.29 -3.55 -31.71
C TRP A 138 32.22 -2.76 -33.03
N GLN A 139 31.03 -2.36 -33.46
CA GLN A 139 30.87 -1.28 -34.44
C GLN A 139 29.98 -0.17 -33.88
N THR A 140 30.36 1.07 -34.15
CA THR A 140 29.56 2.29 -33.98
C THR A 140 30.08 3.28 -35.03
N ILE A 141 29.18 3.92 -35.75
CA ILE A 141 29.47 4.74 -36.93
C ILE A 141 28.86 6.13 -36.71
N TYR A 142 29.63 7.20 -36.86
CA TYR A 142 29.08 8.56 -36.91
C TYR A 142 29.80 9.49 -37.90
N ILE A 143 29.02 9.95 -38.88
CA ILE A 143 28.98 11.30 -39.49
C ILE A 143 30.28 11.87 -40.10
N GLN A 144 30.34 11.75 -41.44
CA GLN A 144 30.49 12.83 -42.44
C GLN A 144 31.59 13.91 -42.31
N ASN A 145 32.22 14.23 -43.45
CA ASN A 145 33.22 15.27 -43.67
C ASN A 145 34.60 15.06 -42.99
N GLY A 146 35.32 14.05 -43.48
CA GLY A 146 36.38 14.44 -44.41
C GLY A 146 37.66 13.63 -44.40
N ASP A 147 38.07 13.04 -43.27
CA ASP A 147 39.42 12.46 -43.18
C ASP A 147 39.57 11.32 -42.14
N TYR A 148 40.58 10.47 -42.40
CA TYR A 148 41.10 9.33 -41.61
C TYR A 148 40.20 8.14 -41.21
N PHE A 149 40.66 6.96 -41.61
CA PHE A 149 40.29 5.64 -41.08
C PHE A 149 41.36 5.16 -40.07
N LYS A 150 40.96 4.48 -38.99
CA LYS A 150 41.90 3.86 -38.03
C LYS A 150 41.53 2.41 -37.75
N GLY A 151 42.33 1.48 -38.24
CA GLY A 151 42.25 0.05 -37.96
C GLY A 151 43.42 -0.71 -38.57
N ASN A 152 43.91 -1.74 -37.88
CA ASN A 152 44.93 -2.63 -38.45
C ASN A 152 44.29 -3.51 -39.53
N VAL A 153 44.90 -3.56 -40.72
CA VAL A 153 44.55 -4.50 -41.78
C VAL A 153 45.56 -5.64 -41.76
N THR A 154 45.14 -6.83 -41.33
CA THR A 154 45.95 -8.05 -41.39
C THR A 154 45.56 -8.89 -42.59
N ASN A 155 45.97 -8.43 -43.77
CA ASN A 155 46.56 -9.23 -44.85
C ASN A 155 46.99 -8.30 -46.00
N GLU A 156 47.88 -8.78 -46.84
CA GLU A 156 48.61 -7.97 -47.82
C GLU A 156 47.71 -7.49 -48.99
N ASP A 157 48.09 -6.36 -49.61
CA ASP A 157 47.41 -5.58 -50.66
C ASP A 157 46.21 -4.66 -50.29
N LEU A 158 46.51 -3.35 -50.26
CA LEU A 158 45.53 -2.25 -50.22
C LEU A 158 45.80 -1.27 -51.37
N GLN A 159 44.92 -1.21 -52.37
CA GLN A 159 45.03 -0.22 -53.46
C GLN A 159 44.15 1.02 -53.20
N ILE A 160 44.76 2.21 -53.32
CA ILE A 160 44.06 3.50 -53.23
C ILE A 160 44.39 4.32 -54.49
N ARG A 161 43.38 4.96 -55.08
CA ARG A 161 43.55 6.00 -56.10
C ARG A 161 42.82 7.27 -55.67
N THR A 162 43.53 8.40 -55.63
CA THR A 162 42.97 9.74 -55.42
C THR A 162 43.34 10.65 -56.58
N THR A 163 42.53 11.66 -56.86
CA THR A 163 42.81 12.69 -57.86
C THR A 163 43.16 14.00 -57.16
N TYR A 164 44.45 14.18 -56.91
CA TYR A 164 45.10 15.26 -56.13
C TYR A 164 44.93 15.16 -54.60
N GLY A 165 46.07 15.30 -53.89
CA GLY A 165 46.19 15.12 -52.44
C GLY A 165 47.04 13.89 -52.07
N ARG A 166 48.20 14.11 -51.43
CA ARG A 166 49.09 13.04 -50.92
C ARG A 166 48.93 12.88 -49.41
N VAL A 167 48.99 11.65 -48.91
CA VAL A 167 49.30 11.31 -47.51
C VAL A 167 50.36 10.19 -47.50
N PRO A 168 51.36 10.18 -46.60
CA PRO A 168 52.44 9.18 -46.59
C PRO A 168 52.07 7.88 -45.84
N ILE A 169 52.85 6.82 -46.05
CA ILE A 169 52.78 5.54 -45.32
C ILE A 169 54.20 5.19 -44.84
N ASN A 170 54.34 4.68 -43.61
CA ASN A 170 55.61 4.15 -43.07
C ASN A 170 55.76 2.65 -43.41
N LEU A 171 56.99 2.19 -43.69
CA LEU A 171 57.26 0.94 -44.41
C LEU A 171 57.79 -0.22 -43.56
N GLU A 172 57.92 -0.06 -42.24
CA GLU A 172 58.61 -1.01 -41.35
C GLU A 172 57.92 -2.39 -41.15
N MET A 173 56.76 -2.64 -41.78
CA MET A 173 55.97 -3.89 -41.60
C MET A 173 55.45 -4.56 -42.88
N MET A 174 56.00 -4.28 -44.06
CA MET A 174 55.77 -5.12 -45.25
C MET A 174 56.93 -6.11 -45.43
N ARG A 175 56.63 -7.42 -45.39
CA ARG A 175 57.63 -8.49 -45.59
C ARG A 175 57.59 -9.13 -46.98
N ARG A 176 56.60 -8.81 -47.81
CA ARG A 176 56.48 -9.27 -49.20
C ARG A 176 55.70 -8.26 -50.03
N ILE A 177 56.11 -8.11 -51.30
CA ILE A 177 55.34 -7.44 -52.36
C ILE A 177 55.61 -8.23 -53.65
N ASP A 178 54.60 -8.95 -54.16
CA ASP A 178 54.72 -9.74 -55.39
C ASP A 178 54.23 -8.93 -56.60
N PHE A 179 55.17 -8.51 -57.47
CA PHE A 179 54.83 -7.78 -58.69
C PHE A 179 54.51 -8.74 -59.85
N TYR A 180 53.23 -8.84 -60.21
CA TYR A 180 52.81 -9.51 -61.44
C TYR A 180 52.99 -8.60 -62.66
N ASN A 181 54.09 -8.81 -63.38
CA ASN A 181 54.37 -8.08 -64.62
C ASN A 181 53.77 -8.80 -65.84
N ILE A 182 52.90 -8.09 -66.58
CA ILE A 182 52.61 -8.39 -67.98
C ILE A 182 53.41 -7.37 -68.80
N ASP A 183 54.29 -7.85 -69.67
CA ASP A 183 55.20 -7.06 -70.52
C ASP A 183 56.39 -6.35 -69.81
N GLY A 184 57.32 -7.17 -69.31
CA GLY A 184 58.78 -6.99 -69.43
C GLY A 184 59.45 -5.63 -69.14
N ILE A 185 60.13 -5.56 -67.99
CA ILE A 185 61.31 -4.69 -67.70
C ILE A 185 61.06 -3.17 -67.49
N ALA A 186 60.88 -2.80 -66.21
CA ALA A 186 61.49 -1.62 -65.57
C ALA A 186 61.61 -1.96 -64.07
N ALA A 187 62.80 -2.03 -63.44
CA ALA A 187 63.69 -0.92 -63.11
C ALA A 187 63.09 0.04 -62.06
N VAL A 188 63.56 -0.07 -60.81
CA VAL A 188 63.32 0.89 -59.72
C VAL A 188 64.68 1.30 -59.15
N GLU A 189 64.90 2.61 -59.08
CA GLU A 189 66.13 3.25 -58.64
C GLU A 189 66.02 3.65 -57.16
N LEU A 190 67.06 3.40 -56.36
CA LEU A 190 67.06 3.78 -54.94
C LEU A 190 67.58 5.20 -54.77
N LEU A 191 66.80 6.04 -54.09
CA LEU A 191 67.17 7.40 -53.70
C LEU A 191 68.06 7.43 -52.44
N ASP A 192 69.21 6.78 -52.54
CA ASP A 192 70.44 7.27 -51.92
C ASP A 192 71.62 6.87 -52.84
N GLY A 193 72.45 7.83 -53.24
CA GLY A 193 73.17 7.77 -54.51
C GLY A 193 74.29 6.72 -54.62
N GLY A 194 73.97 5.52 -55.13
CA GLY A 194 74.95 4.47 -55.46
C GLY A 194 74.36 3.32 -56.28
N VAL A 195 75.05 2.89 -57.34
CA VAL A 195 74.55 1.91 -58.33
C VAL A 195 75.16 0.52 -58.13
N VAL A 196 74.38 -0.54 -58.37
CA VAL A 196 74.84 -1.93 -58.44
C VAL A 196 74.93 -2.41 -59.90
N HIS A 197 76.06 -3.04 -60.25
CA HIS A 197 76.27 -3.80 -61.49
C HIS A 197 76.76 -5.23 -61.14
N GLY A 198 76.81 -6.16 -62.09
CA GLY A 198 77.28 -7.52 -61.79
C GLY A 198 77.63 -8.41 -63.00
N ILE A 199 77.90 -9.68 -62.68
CA ILE A 199 78.18 -10.86 -63.54
C ILE A 199 79.62 -11.00 -64.10
N VAL A 200 80.34 -11.98 -63.51
CA VAL A 200 81.37 -12.97 -63.96
C VAL A 200 81.86 -12.91 -65.44
N GLU A 201 83.09 -13.26 -65.86
CA GLU A 201 84.23 -14.08 -65.34
C GLU A 201 85.60 -13.54 -65.87
N PRO A 202 86.78 -14.25 -65.79
CA PRO A 202 87.29 -15.25 -64.83
C PRO A 202 88.73 -14.94 -64.33
N ASP A 203 89.22 -15.54 -63.22
CA ASP A 203 90.62 -16.06 -63.08
C ASP A 203 90.98 -16.77 -61.75
N GLU A 204 90.02 -17.34 -61.00
CA GLU A 204 90.32 -18.39 -60.00
C GLU A 204 89.11 -19.32 -59.83
N ILE A 205 89.33 -20.62 -59.62
CA ILE A 205 88.28 -21.65 -59.77
C ILE A 205 88.23 -22.59 -58.55
N GLU A 206 87.06 -22.63 -57.91
CA GLU A 206 86.64 -23.69 -56.99
C GLU A 206 85.61 -24.60 -57.69
N ILE A 207 85.82 -25.92 -57.69
CA ILE A 207 84.87 -26.89 -58.24
C ILE A 207 84.60 -27.98 -57.20
N LEU A 208 83.33 -28.05 -56.77
CA LEU A 208 82.73 -29.17 -56.07
C LEU A 208 81.87 -29.97 -57.05
N LEU A 209 82.10 -31.28 -57.15
CA LEU A 209 81.21 -32.20 -57.87
C LEU A 209 81.01 -33.53 -57.13
N SER A 210 79.93 -33.57 -56.36
CA SER A 210 78.97 -34.66 -56.15
C SER A 210 79.44 -36.11 -55.86
N PHE A 211 80.35 -36.71 -56.64
CA PHE A 211 80.73 -38.13 -56.50
C PHE A 211 82.16 -38.44 -56.97
N GLY A 212 83.02 -38.86 -56.03
CA GLY A 212 84.30 -39.53 -56.32
C GLY A 212 85.56 -38.64 -56.25
N PRO A 213 86.76 -39.23 -56.00
CA PRO A 213 88.00 -38.50 -55.77
C PRO A 213 88.71 -38.10 -57.08
N THR A 214 89.54 -37.04 -57.12
CA THR A 214 90.98 -37.06 -56.74
C THR A 214 91.54 -35.62 -56.93
N ILE A 215 92.10 -34.90 -55.92
CA ILE A 215 93.53 -34.88 -55.48
C ILE A 215 94.48 -34.33 -56.59
N LYS A 216 95.42 -33.35 -56.44
CA LYS A 216 96.20 -32.73 -55.32
C LYS A 216 96.65 -31.27 -55.71
N VAL A 217 96.71 -30.26 -54.83
CA VAL A 217 97.79 -29.84 -53.86
C VAL A 217 99.10 -29.32 -54.49
N TYR A 218 99.72 -28.27 -53.90
CA TYR A 218 101.16 -28.04 -53.52
C TYR A 218 101.44 -26.51 -53.34
N LYS A 219 102.33 -25.99 -52.47
CA LYS A 219 103.39 -26.56 -51.59
C LYS A 219 103.80 -25.57 -50.46
N ASN A 220 104.41 -26.09 -49.37
CA ASN A 220 105.23 -25.38 -48.34
C ASN A 220 104.49 -24.44 -47.32
N ARG A 221 104.82 -24.42 -46.00
CA ARG A 221 105.65 -25.32 -45.17
C ARG A 221 105.34 -25.21 -43.66
N ILE A 222 104.79 -26.29 -43.08
CA ILE A 222 104.89 -26.77 -41.67
C ILE A 222 105.10 -25.76 -40.51
N ALA A 223 104.09 -25.64 -39.65
CA ALA A 223 104.24 -25.52 -38.20
C ALA A 223 103.03 -26.19 -37.48
N LYS A 224 103.23 -26.64 -36.23
CA LYS A 224 102.24 -27.27 -35.32
C LYS A 224 100.88 -26.53 -35.26
N ILE A 225 99.70 -27.15 -35.08
CA ILE A 225 99.29 -28.39 -34.37
C ILE A 225 99.70 -28.40 -32.88
N GLU A 226 99.11 -27.50 -32.09
CA GLU A 226 99.11 -27.62 -30.61
C GLU A 226 97.88 -26.93 -29.95
N ASN A 227 97.23 -25.94 -30.58
CA ASN A 227 96.04 -25.27 -30.01
C ASN A 227 94.70 -26.03 -30.09
N VAL A 228 94.43 -26.78 -31.18
CA VAL A 228 93.11 -27.38 -31.44
C VAL A 228 92.68 -28.39 -30.36
N ALA A 229 93.63 -29.01 -29.65
CA ALA A 229 93.34 -29.88 -28.52
C ALA A 229 92.84 -29.12 -27.29
N LYS A 230 93.29 -27.87 -27.08
CA LYS A 230 92.97 -27.08 -25.89
C LYS A 230 91.55 -26.53 -25.96
N GLU A 231 91.16 -25.95 -27.10
CA GLU A 231 89.80 -25.49 -27.35
C GLU A 231 88.79 -26.65 -27.26
N ALA A 232 89.15 -27.85 -27.74
CA ALA A 232 88.32 -29.05 -27.61
C ALA A 232 88.15 -29.50 -26.14
N THR A 233 89.20 -29.47 -25.32
CA THR A 233 89.11 -29.83 -23.89
C THR A 233 88.35 -28.79 -23.08
N GLU A 234 88.57 -27.49 -23.34
CA GLU A 234 87.83 -26.41 -22.67
C GLU A 234 86.34 -26.40 -23.06
N THR A 235 86.01 -26.78 -24.31
CA THR A 235 84.61 -27.01 -24.74
C THR A 235 83.99 -28.23 -24.06
N ILE A 236 84.72 -29.35 -23.93
CA ILE A 236 84.22 -30.54 -23.24
C ILE A 236 83.99 -30.28 -21.74
N GLN A 237 84.89 -29.54 -21.09
CA GLN A 237 84.72 -29.16 -19.69
C GLN A 237 83.50 -28.23 -19.49
N ALA A 238 83.29 -27.27 -20.39
CA ALA A 238 82.07 -26.44 -20.39
C ALA A 238 80.78 -27.26 -20.64
N ILE A 239 80.85 -28.39 -21.34
CA ILE A 239 79.72 -29.32 -21.53
C ILE A 239 79.49 -30.21 -20.30
N GLU A 240 80.52 -30.50 -19.49
CA GLU A 240 80.33 -31.20 -18.21
C GLU A 240 79.88 -30.26 -17.08
N GLU A 241 80.18 -28.96 -17.15
CA GLU A 241 79.67 -27.91 -16.26
C GLU A 241 78.22 -27.48 -16.63
N ALA A 242 77.78 -27.76 -17.87
CA ALA A 242 76.39 -27.65 -18.28
C ALA A 242 75.54 -28.79 -17.66
N GLY A 243 75.10 -28.59 -16.42
CA GLY A 243 74.14 -29.48 -15.76
C GLY A 243 72.74 -29.45 -16.41
N CYS A 244 71.82 -30.22 -15.84
CA CYS A 244 70.44 -30.33 -16.28
C CYS A 244 69.73 -28.96 -16.32
N THR A 245 68.71 -28.84 -17.16
CA THR A 245 67.98 -27.58 -17.40
C THR A 245 66.49 -27.73 -17.09
N LEU A 246 65.93 -26.75 -16.40
CA LEU A 246 64.50 -26.67 -16.08
C LEU A 246 63.93 -25.33 -16.55
N GLU A 247 62.97 -25.34 -17.46
CA GLU A 247 62.10 -24.18 -17.68
C GLU A 247 60.84 -24.30 -16.83
N ILE A 248 60.58 -23.27 -16.02
CA ILE A 248 59.40 -23.14 -15.17
C ILE A 248 58.52 -22.06 -15.79
N ILE A 249 57.32 -22.43 -16.24
CA ILE A 249 56.38 -21.53 -16.93
C ILE A 249 55.22 -21.18 -16.00
N ALA A 250 54.89 -19.90 -15.91
CA ALA A 250 53.74 -19.39 -15.16
C ALA A 250 52.43 -19.67 -15.91
N GLY A 251 51.72 -20.73 -15.53
CA GLY A 251 50.46 -21.17 -16.13
C GLY A 251 49.23 -20.34 -15.75
N ASN A 252 49.39 -19.26 -14.96
CA ASN A 252 48.42 -18.21 -14.72
C ASN A 252 49.12 -16.89 -14.32
N GLU A 253 48.38 -15.77 -14.26
CA GLU A 253 48.95 -14.46 -13.89
C GLU A 253 49.51 -14.44 -12.47
N LEU A 254 48.81 -15.05 -11.50
CA LEU A 254 49.25 -15.11 -10.09
C LEU A 254 50.62 -15.80 -9.94
N ALA A 255 50.92 -16.81 -10.75
CA ALA A 255 52.23 -17.46 -10.71
C ALA A 255 53.38 -16.52 -11.10
N LYS A 256 53.14 -15.40 -11.79
CA LYS A 256 54.18 -14.42 -12.14
C LYS A 256 54.64 -13.59 -10.94
N GLU A 257 53.81 -13.49 -9.90
CA GLU A 257 54.18 -12.83 -8.64
C GLU A 257 55.12 -13.70 -7.77
N ALA A 258 55.28 -14.97 -8.13
CA ALA A 258 56.09 -15.91 -7.38
C ALA A 258 57.61 -15.65 -7.50
N PHE A 259 58.32 -15.88 -6.39
CA PHE A 259 59.71 -16.28 -6.40
C PHE A 259 59.83 -17.81 -6.35
N ILE A 260 60.90 -18.32 -6.95
CA ILE A 260 61.22 -19.75 -6.98
C ILE A 260 62.41 -20.01 -6.07
N LEU A 261 62.32 -21.05 -5.26
CA LEU A 261 63.46 -21.70 -4.61
C LEU A 261 63.68 -23.09 -5.23
N VAL A 262 64.95 -23.51 -5.26
CA VAL A 262 65.35 -24.89 -5.56
C VAL A 262 66.09 -25.42 -4.34
N ASP A 263 65.62 -26.53 -3.78
CA ASP A 263 66.16 -27.17 -2.57
C ASP A 263 66.30 -26.23 -1.36
N GLY A 264 65.48 -25.16 -1.34
CA GLY A 264 65.48 -24.11 -0.31
C GLY A 264 66.29 -22.86 -0.63
N GLU A 265 67.09 -22.83 -1.72
CA GLU A 265 67.83 -21.63 -2.14
C GLU A 265 67.09 -20.85 -3.24
N LYS A 266 67.00 -19.52 -3.12
CA LYS A 266 66.21 -18.67 -4.03
C LYS A 266 66.87 -18.54 -5.41
N ALA A 267 66.26 -19.17 -6.40
CA ALA A 267 66.77 -19.25 -7.78
C ALA A 267 66.28 -18.11 -8.70
N GLY A 268 65.09 -17.52 -8.45
CA GLY A 268 64.59 -16.43 -9.30
C GLY A 268 63.15 -16.00 -9.02
N THR A 269 62.50 -15.42 -10.04
CA THR A 269 61.08 -15.01 -10.04
C THR A 269 60.43 -15.30 -11.38
N LEU A 270 59.12 -15.58 -11.39
CA LEU A 270 58.34 -15.84 -12.61
C LEU A 270 57.75 -14.57 -13.27
N SER A 271 58.19 -13.39 -12.84
CA SER A 271 57.70 -12.06 -13.29
C SER A 271 57.72 -11.82 -14.81
N LYS A 272 58.48 -12.61 -15.58
CA LYS A 272 58.55 -12.56 -17.05
C LYS A 272 57.66 -13.57 -17.78
N GLY A 273 56.94 -14.42 -17.05
CA GLY A 273 56.11 -15.51 -17.60
C GLY A 273 56.82 -16.88 -17.62
N SER A 274 58.15 -16.93 -17.69
CA SER A 274 58.93 -18.13 -17.38
C SER A 274 60.27 -17.80 -16.71
N LEU A 275 60.88 -18.83 -16.12
CA LEU A 275 62.21 -18.82 -15.51
C LEU A 275 62.96 -20.08 -15.96
N ILE A 276 64.09 -19.91 -16.64
CA ILE A 276 64.97 -21.01 -17.05
C ILE A 276 66.11 -21.13 -16.04
N LEU A 277 66.29 -22.33 -15.49
CA LEU A 277 67.35 -22.71 -14.55
C LEU A 277 68.28 -23.72 -15.22
N THR A 278 69.59 -23.50 -15.12
CA THR A 278 70.64 -24.32 -15.77
C THR A 278 71.70 -24.74 -14.76
N GLY A 279 72.29 -25.92 -14.92
CA GLY A 279 73.32 -26.41 -14.00
C GLY A 279 72.78 -27.29 -12.88
N LEU A 280 71.54 -27.80 -13.00
CA LEU A 280 70.94 -28.71 -12.02
C LEU A 280 71.59 -30.10 -12.08
N GLY A 281 71.44 -30.87 -11.00
CA GLY A 281 72.03 -32.20 -10.86
C GLY A 281 71.27 -33.30 -11.59
N VAL A 282 71.82 -34.52 -11.52
CA VAL A 282 71.07 -35.75 -11.73
C VAL A 282 70.63 -36.24 -10.35
N GLY A 283 69.33 -36.41 -10.15
CA GLY A 283 68.73 -36.59 -8.82
C GLY A 283 67.35 -35.95 -8.73
N SER A 284 66.81 -35.87 -7.52
CA SER A 284 65.58 -35.16 -7.23
C SER A 284 65.87 -33.75 -6.71
N HIS A 285 65.12 -32.76 -7.19
CA HIS A 285 65.17 -31.36 -6.75
C HIS A 285 63.76 -30.90 -6.35
N THR A 286 63.64 -30.25 -5.19
CA THR A 286 62.38 -29.65 -4.75
C THR A 286 62.29 -28.21 -5.25
N ILE A 287 61.32 -27.95 -6.12
CA ILE A 287 60.99 -26.62 -6.64
C ILE A 287 59.88 -26.02 -5.78
N THR A 288 60.21 -25.06 -4.92
CA THR A 288 59.23 -24.33 -4.11
C THR A 288 58.85 -23.03 -4.82
N MET A 289 57.59 -22.89 -5.19
CA MET A 289 56.98 -21.65 -5.66
C MET A 289 56.34 -20.93 -4.47
N ASP A 290 56.75 -19.70 -4.20
CA ASP A 290 56.27 -18.92 -3.06
C ASP A 290 56.11 -17.42 -3.38
N GLY A 291 55.30 -16.71 -2.61
CA GLY A 291 55.03 -15.28 -2.81
C GLY A 291 54.07 -14.72 -1.76
N GLU A 292 54.04 -13.39 -1.62
CA GLU A 292 53.29 -12.70 -0.55
C GLU A 292 51.76 -12.82 -0.71
N SER A 293 51.28 -12.90 -1.96
CA SER A 293 49.86 -12.98 -2.33
C SER A 293 49.36 -14.40 -2.65
N ILE A 294 50.25 -15.41 -2.69
CA ILE A 294 49.96 -16.75 -3.22
C ILE A 294 50.26 -17.88 -2.24
N ASP A 295 49.51 -18.98 -2.33
CA ASP A 295 49.81 -20.20 -1.57
C ASP A 295 51.20 -20.76 -1.95
N THR A 296 51.95 -21.21 -0.96
CA THR A 296 53.24 -21.87 -1.15
C THR A 296 53.03 -23.27 -1.73
N GLN A 297 53.69 -23.60 -2.84
CA GLN A 297 53.57 -24.89 -3.50
C GLN A 297 54.96 -25.52 -3.71
N GLU A 298 55.10 -26.80 -3.39
CA GLU A 298 56.30 -27.58 -3.67
C GLU A 298 56.04 -28.59 -4.79
N ILE A 299 57.03 -28.76 -5.69
CA ILE A 299 56.98 -29.66 -6.84
C ILE A 299 58.31 -30.41 -6.90
N GLU A 300 58.26 -31.74 -6.82
CA GLU A 300 59.45 -32.58 -6.98
C GLU A 300 59.76 -32.77 -8.48
N VAL A 301 60.99 -32.43 -8.89
CA VAL A 301 61.48 -32.61 -10.26
C VAL A 301 62.71 -33.52 -10.24
N VAL A 302 62.55 -34.73 -10.78
CA VAL A 302 63.62 -35.73 -10.86
C VAL A 302 64.27 -35.71 -12.24
N PHE A 303 65.58 -35.49 -12.30
CA PHE A 303 66.42 -35.69 -13.48
C PHE A 303 67.12 -37.05 -13.41
N ALA A 304 67.04 -37.82 -14.48
CA ALA A 304 67.55 -39.19 -14.58
C ALA A 304 68.88 -39.29 -15.35
N GLU A 305 69.16 -38.36 -16.26
CA GLU A 305 70.35 -38.35 -17.11
C GLU A 305 71.04 -36.98 -17.10
N LYS A 306 72.37 -36.93 -17.30
CA LYS A 306 73.11 -35.66 -17.47
C LYS A 306 72.57 -34.91 -18.69
N LEU A 307 72.57 -33.57 -18.65
CA LEU A 307 72.08 -32.67 -19.71
C LEU A 307 70.57 -32.82 -20.03
N GLU A 308 69.81 -33.58 -19.23
CA GLU A 308 68.36 -33.70 -19.42
C GLU A 308 67.69 -32.33 -19.20
N SER A 309 66.74 -32.00 -20.09
CA SER A 309 66.02 -30.73 -20.10
C SER A 309 64.53 -30.98 -19.88
N LYS A 310 63.90 -30.23 -18.97
CA LYS A 310 62.48 -30.36 -18.62
C LYS A 310 61.76 -29.02 -18.64
N GLU A 311 60.47 -29.09 -18.94
CA GLU A 311 59.53 -27.99 -18.77
C GLU A 311 58.53 -28.37 -17.68
N ILE A 312 58.21 -27.45 -16.77
CA ILE A 312 57.06 -27.56 -15.86
C ILE A 312 56.19 -26.32 -15.96
N ASN A 313 54.87 -26.52 -15.98
CA ASN A 313 53.88 -25.44 -16.02
C ASN A 313 53.20 -25.34 -14.65
N VAL A 314 53.39 -24.22 -13.95
CA VAL A 314 53.00 -24.05 -12.54
C VAL A 314 51.86 -23.04 -12.40
N GLN A 315 50.88 -23.32 -11.54
CA GLN A 315 49.70 -22.47 -11.34
C GLN A 315 49.53 -22.11 -9.87
N ALA A 316 49.69 -20.82 -9.55
CA ALA A 316 49.50 -20.34 -8.19
C ALA A 316 48.02 -20.22 -7.85
N LYS A 317 47.70 -20.34 -6.56
CA LYS A 317 46.39 -20.00 -5.98
C LYS A 317 46.56 -18.75 -5.12
N GLN A 318 45.50 -17.95 -5.00
CA GLN A 318 45.46 -16.84 -4.06
C GLN A 318 45.68 -17.38 -2.65
N ALA A 319 46.62 -16.81 -1.91
CA ALA A 319 46.76 -17.13 -0.50
C ALA A 319 45.53 -16.63 0.26
N THR A 320 45.34 -17.18 1.45
CA THR A 320 44.31 -16.73 2.37
C THR A 320 44.89 -16.37 3.73
N ARG A 321 44.19 -15.48 4.44
CA ARG A 321 44.56 -14.99 5.77
C ARG A 321 43.36 -15.02 6.68
N ALA A 322 43.56 -15.50 7.91
CA ALA A 322 42.52 -15.47 8.93
C ALA A 322 42.35 -14.04 9.47
N VAL A 323 41.10 -13.60 9.58
CA VAL A 323 40.71 -12.35 10.23
C VAL A 323 39.74 -12.68 11.35
N ARG A 324 40.01 -12.19 12.56
CA ARG A 324 39.15 -12.32 13.73
C ARG A 324 38.59 -10.95 14.10
N ILE A 325 37.28 -10.82 14.06
CA ILE A 325 36.57 -9.59 14.40
C ILE A 325 35.98 -9.75 15.80
N LYS A 326 36.40 -8.88 16.72
CA LYS A 326 35.73 -8.60 17.99
C LYS A 326 35.03 -7.25 17.91
N THR A 327 34.02 -7.07 18.75
CA THR A 327 33.32 -5.81 18.93
C THR A 327 33.10 -5.53 20.40
N GLU A 328 33.11 -4.25 20.78
CA GLU A 328 32.59 -3.80 22.07
C GLU A 328 31.38 -2.88 21.79
N PRO A 329 30.16 -3.24 22.25
CA PRO A 329 29.80 -4.48 22.95
C PRO A 329 29.93 -5.75 22.10
N THR A 330 30.15 -6.87 22.78
CA THR A 330 30.18 -8.21 22.16
C THR A 330 28.81 -8.64 21.62
N GLY A 331 28.78 -9.65 20.75
CA GLY A 331 27.53 -10.18 20.16
C GLY A 331 26.87 -9.21 19.19
N ALA A 332 27.65 -8.42 18.45
CA ALA A 332 27.19 -7.66 17.28
C ALA A 332 27.08 -8.55 16.04
N ARG A 333 26.15 -8.24 15.13
CA ARG A 333 26.12 -8.80 13.78
C ARG A 333 27.26 -8.20 12.96
N ILE A 334 27.74 -8.94 11.98
CA ILE A 334 28.88 -8.57 11.14
C ILE A 334 28.49 -8.83 9.68
N TRP A 335 28.86 -7.91 8.79
CA TRP A 335 28.82 -8.07 7.34
C TRP A 335 30.24 -7.88 6.79
N ILE A 336 30.55 -8.63 5.73
CA ILE A 336 31.75 -8.42 4.91
C ILE A 336 31.26 -8.34 3.47
N ASP A 337 31.57 -7.24 2.79
CA ASP A 337 31.11 -6.90 1.43
C ASP A 337 29.58 -7.04 1.26
N GLY A 338 28.83 -6.58 2.28
CA GLY A 338 27.36 -6.65 2.32
C GLY A 338 26.77 -8.04 2.61
N ARG A 339 27.58 -9.10 2.75
CA ARG A 339 27.14 -10.45 3.13
C ARG A 339 27.11 -10.59 4.65
N GLU A 340 25.92 -10.77 5.25
CA GLU A 340 25.77 -11.04 6.68
C GLU A 340 26.41 -12.39 7.07
N LEU A 341 27.17 -12.41 8.16
CA LEU A 341 27.81 -13.62 8.67
C LEU A 341 26.86 -14.36 9.61
N SER A 342 26.88 -15.69 9.58
CA SER A 342 25.86 -16.54 10.24
C SER A 342 25.90 -16.57 11.77
N SER A 343 26.85 -15.88 12.41
CA SER A 343 26.84 -15.65 13.85
C SER A 343 27.39 -14.27 14.22
N THR A 344 27.35 -13.96 15.51
CA THR A 344 27.77 -12.66 16.04
C THR A 344 29.22 -12.66 16.53
N SER A 345 29.79 -11.47 16.67
CA SER A 345 31.08 -11.18 17.30
C SER A 345 31.24 -11.83 18.69
N PRO A 346 32.36 -12.50 19.00
CA PRO A 346 33.58 -12.62 18.18
C PRO A 346 33.44 -13.66 17.07
N TRP A 347 33.82 -13.30 15.85
CA TRP A 347 33.84 -14.19 14.68
C TRP A 347 35.25 -14.31 14.10
N GLN A 348 35.49 -15.38 13.34
CA GLN A 348 36.71 -15.56 12.57
C GLN A 348 36.37 -16.12 11.20
N GLU A 349 36.89 -15.49 10.14
CA GLU A 349 36.78 -15.96 8.77
C GLU A 349 38.17 -16.03 8.13
N VAL A 350 38.26 -16.75 7.01
CA VAL A 350 39.46 -16.87 6.17
C VAL A 350 39.15 -16.16 4.86
N LEU A 351 39.88 -15.09 4.59
CA LEU A 351 39.68 -14.21 3.45
C LEU A 351 40.87 -14.31 2.49
N GLU A 352 40.67 -13.98 1.21
CA GLU A 352 41.74 -13.97 0.20
C GLU A 352 42.60 -12.73 0.36
N VAL A 353 43.92 -12.86 0.18
CA VAL A 353 44.83 -11.70 0.22
C VAL A 353 44.88 -11.00 -1.15
N GLY A 354 45.50 -9.82 -1.23
CA GLY A 354 45.48 -8.96 -2.41
C GLY A 354 44.11 -8.29 -2.66
N LYS A 355 43.30 -8.11 -1.61
CA LYS A 355 41.94 -7.55 -1.70
C LYS A 355 41.62 -6.56 -0.57
N GLU A 356 40.83 -5.56 -0.92
CA GLU A 356 40.11 -4.67 -0.01
C GLU A 356 38.78 -5.33 0.41
N TYR A 357 38.39 -5.17 1.68
CA TYR A 357 37.13 -5.70 2.24
C TYR A 357 36.37 -4.62 3.01
N HIS A 358 35.06 -4.46 2.76
CA HIS A 358 34.20 -3.57 3.55
C HIS A 358 33.57 -4.33 4.72
N ILE A 359 33.91 -3.94 5.94
CA ILE A 359 33.43 -4.57 7.18
C ILE A 359 32.45 -3.62 7.88
N GLU A 360 31.20 -4.08 8.00
CA GLU A 360 30.17 -3.39 8.79
C GLU A 360 29.86 -4.24 10.04
N VAL A 361 29.76 -3.59 11.20
CA VAL A 361 29.29 -4.25 12.43
C VAL A 361 28.11 -3.48 13.01
N MET A 362 27.05 -4.20 13.43
CA MET A 362 25.84 -3.59 13.97
C MET A 362 25.35 -4.31 15.23
N LYS A 363 24.96 -3.54 16.25
CA LYS A 363 24.37 -4.04 17.49
C LYS A 363 23.07 -3.30 17.79
N LYS A 364 21.99 -4.05 18.04
CA LYS A 364 20.70 -3.48 18.48
C LYS A 364 20.90 -2.58 19.71
N ASN A 365 20.19 -1.45 19.73
CA ASN A 365 20.26 -0.36 20.70
C ASN A 365 21.60 0.41 20.79
N HIS A 366 22.64 0.01 20.05
CA HIS A 366 23.90 0.78 19.92
C HIS A 366 23.97 1.48 18.56
N GLY A 367 24.02 0.74 17.45
CA GLY A 367 24.18 1.34 16.12
C GLY A 367 25.10 0.51 15.25
N LYS A 368 25.82 1.18 14.34
CA LYS A 368 26.83 0.57 13.47
C LYS A 368 28.18 1.27 13.51
N SER A 369 29.22 0.52 13.19
CA SER A 369 30.56 1.01 12.86
C SER A 369 31.03 0.34 11.56
N GLU A 370 31.83 1.04 10.77
CA GLU A 370 32.24 0.64 9.43
C GLU A 370 33.76 0.79 9.31
N LEU A 371 34.41 -0.15 8.62
CA LEU A 371 35.87 -0.21 8.45
C LEU A 371 36.22 -0.84 7.10
N ILE A 372 37.19 -0.26 6.40
CA ILE A 372 37.83 -0.87 5.24
C ILE A 372 39.06 -1.65 5.72
N LEU A 373 39.25 -2.88 5.23
CA LEU A 373 40.38 -3.75 5.55
C LEU A 373 41.11 -4.17 4.27
N ASP A 374 42.33 -3.66 4.10
CA ASP A 374 43.26 -4.11 3.08
C ASP A 374 44.01 -5.36 3.56
N LEU A 375 43.84 -6.48 2.85
CA LEU A 375 44.55 -7.73 3.12
C LEU A 375 45.68 -7.95 2.11
N GLU A 376 46.66 -7.05 2.07
CA GLU A 376 47.75 -7.08 1.08
C GLU A 376 48.48 -8.43 1.03
N THR A 377 48.89 -8.98 2.18
CA THR A 377 49.83 -10.11 2.26
C THR A 377 49.37 -11.23 3.19
N LYS A 378 49.79 -12.47 2.91
CA LYS A 378 49.57 -13.65 3.78
C LYS A 378 50.40 -13.58 5.06
N GLY A 379 49.92 -14.18 6.14
CA GLY A 379 50.63 -14.18 7.43
C GLY A 379 49.73 -14.52 8.62
N GLU A 380 50.17 -14.14 9.82
CA GLU A 380 49.43 -14.40 11.07
C GLU A 380 48.05 -13.74 11.10
N ILE A 381 47.16 -14.32 11.92
CA ILE A 381 45.77 -13.89 12.08
C ILE A 381 45.66 -12.41 12.47
N ILE A 382 44.89 -11.64 11.70
CA ILE A 382 44.59 -10.25 12.03
C ILE A 382 43.49 -10.22 13.07
N LEU A 383 43.67 -9.43 14.13
CA LEU A 383 42.65 -9.16 15.14
C LEU A 383 42.15 -7.73 14.97
N LEU A 384 40.86 -7.59 14.67
CA LEU A 384 40.15 -6.32 14.66
C LEU A 384 39.30 -6.20 15.92
N GLU A 385 39.42 -5.07 16.62
CA GLU A 385 38.60 -4.75 17.80
C GLU A 385 37.82 -3.46 17.52
N ILE A 386 36.54 -3.61 17.19
CA ILE A 386 35.70 -2.52 16.67
C ILE A 386 34.71 -2.06 17.74
N ASN A 387 34.87 -0.82 18.22
CA ASN A 387 33.91 -0.20 19.13
C ASN A 387 32.66 0.23 18.36
N ILE A 388 31.47 -0.05 18.90
CA ILE A 388 30.18 0.40 18.35
C ILE A 388 29.59 1.46 19.28
N PRO A 389 29.31 2.68 18.80
CA PRO A 389 28.78 3.76 19.64
C PRO A 389 27.40 3.42 20.21
N GLU A 390 27.07 4.01 21.35
CA GLU A 390 25.71 3.97 21.93
C GLU A 390 24.73 4.73 21.02
N ALA A 391 23.49 4.25 20.90
CA ALA A 391 22.51 4.93 20.05
C ALA A 391 22.09 6.25 20.67
N ILE A 392 21.85 7.25 19.82
CA ILE A 392 20.95 8.35 20.14
C ILE A 392 19.56 7.94 19.60
N PRO A 393 18.47 7.98 20.40
CA PRO A 393 17.14 7.68 19.90
C PRO A 393 16.69 8.75 18.90
N GLU A 394 15.88 8.36 17.91
CA GLU A 394 15.31 9.30 16.96
C GLU A 394 14.33 10.24 17.63
N LYS A 395 14.25 11.46 17.09
CA LYS A 395 13.38 12.53 17.59
C LYS A 395 11.92 12.07 17.59
N PRO A 396 11.19 12.09 18.72
CA PRO A 396 9.79 11.71 18.75
C PRO A 396 8.95 12.56 17.81
N GLN A 397 8.09 11.90 17.03
CA GLN A 397 7.23 12.53 16.02
C GLN A 397 5.83 12.71 16.61
N LEU A 398 5.45 13.94 16.91
CA LEU A 398 4.15 14.24 17.51
C LEU A 398 3.03 14.07 16.47
N LYS A 399 1.93 13.41 16.87
CA LYS A 399 0.84 13.02 15.96
C LYS A 399 -0.51 13.63 16.33
N TYR A 400 -0.86 13.68 17.61
CA TYR A 400 -2.14 14.25 18.05
C TYR A 400 -2.04 14.90 19.44
N PRO A 401 -2.65 16.08 19.67
CA PRO A 401 -3.20 16.99 18.65
C PRO A 401 -2.14 17.46 17.65
N GLU A 402 -2.54 17.73 16.41
CA GLU A 402 -1.62 18.28 15.39
C GLU A 402 -1.24 19.73 15.72
N ASN A 403 -0.10 20.20 15.20
CA ASN A 403 0.43 21.51 15.57
C ASN A 403 -0.47 22.65 15.08
N GLY A 404 -0.94 23.49 15.99
CA GLY A 404 -1.88 24.57 15.70
C GLY A 404 -3.34 24.11 15.56
N THR A 405 -3.70 22.91 16.02
CA THR A 405 -5.12 22.48 15.98
C THR A 405 -5.98 23.38 16.86
N GLU A 406 -7.01 24.00 16.31
CA GLU A 406 -8.01 24.78 17.04
C GLU A 406 -9.27 23.95 17.35
N ASN A 407 -10.07 24.41 18.33
CA ASN A 407 -11.35 23.81 18.72
C ASN A 407 -11.26 22.37 19.28
N ILE A 408 -10.15 22.03 19.95
CA ILE A 408 -10.06 20.80 20.75
C ILE A 408 -11.04 20.88 21.93
N SER A 409 -11.85 19.84 22.18
CA SER A 409 -12.76 19.85 23.33
C SER A 409 -12.01 19.85 24.67
N VAL A 410 -12.50 20.63 25.62
CA VAL A 410 -11.91 20.73 26.97
C VAL A 410 -12.09 19.43 27.78
N GLY A 411 -11.20 19.25 28.76
CA GLY A 411 -11.12 18.05 29.59
C GLY A 411 -9.92 17.18 29.21
N ALA A 412 -10.10 15.85 29.25
CA ALA A 412 -9.02 14.89 29.09
C ALA A 412 -8.58 14.74 27.61
N VAL A 413 -7.48 15.41 27.24
CA VAL A 413 -6.85 15.31 25.92
C VAL A 413 -5.74 14.25 25.96
N THR A 414 -5.81 13.25 25.08
CA THR A 414 -4.71 12.27 24.93
C THR A 414 -3.70 12.77 23.92
N LEU A 415 -2.49 13.11 24.38
CA LEU A 415 -1.31 13.39 23.57
C LEU A 415 -0.76 12.08 23.00
N ILE A 416 -0.43 12.02 21.71
CA ILE A 416 0.04 10.81 21.00
C ILE A 416 1.25 11.15 20.11
N TRP A 417 2.26 10.29 20.13
CA TRP A 417 3.46 10.40 19.30
C TRP A 417 3.94 9.05 18.78
N GLU A 418 4.84 9.08 17.81
CA GLU A 418 5.64 7.95 17.34
C GLU A 418 7.11 8.12 17.77
N SER A 419 7.80 6.99 17.91
CA SER A 419 9.18 6.89 18.36
C SER A 419 9.73 5.51 18.00
N ASP A 420 11.05 5.37 17.93
CA ASP A 420 11.70 4.11 17.57
C ASP A 420 11.83 3.10 18.74
N GLU A 421 12.16 1.84 18.41
CA GLU A 421 12.25 0.71 19.36
C GLU A 421 13.31 0.82 20.46
N ARG A 422 14.28 1.74 20.36
CA ARG A 422 15.40 1.90 21.31
C ARG A 422 14.97 2.64 22.58
N VAL A 423 13.78 3.24 22.60
CA VAL A 423 13.30 4.12 23.67
C VAL A 423 12.62 3.34 24.80
N VAL A 424 13.01 3.61 26.05
CA VAL A 424 12.53 2.88 27.25
C VAL A 424 11.63 3.73 28.16
N GLY A 425 11.50 5.02 27.87
CA GLY A 425 10.65 5.96 28.58
C GLY A 425 10.63 7.34 27.92
N TYR A 426 9.61 8.12 28.26
CA TYR A 426 9.36 9.47 27.76
C TYR A 426 9.11 10.44 28.92
N ILE A 427 9.63 11.64 28.77
CA ILE A 427 9.28 12.81 29.59
C ILE A 427 8.44 13.74 28.70
N VAL A 428 7.18 13.96 29.07
CA VAL A 428 6.27 14.85 28.36
C VAL A 428 6.19 16.17 29.10
N GLN A 429 6.38 17.28 28.40
CA GLN A 429 6.07 18.61 28.90
C GLN A 429 4.75 19.07 28.29
N PHE A 430 3.84 19.57 29.13
CA PHE A 430 2.52 20.07 28.74
C PHE A 430 2.17 21.27 29.64
N ASP A 431 2.00 22.45 29.04
CA ASP A 431 1.62 23.70 29.74
C ASP A 431 2.44 23.97 31.01
N GLY A 432 3.76 23.88 30.90
CA GLY A 432 4.72 24.07 32.00
C GLY A 432 4.79 22.92 33.03
N LYS A 433 3.86 21.96 33.00
CA LYS A 433 3.90 20.72 33.81
C LYS A 433 4.77 19.67 33.10
N THR A 434 5.33 18.75 33.88
CA THR A 434 6.19 17.65 33.38
C THR A 434 5.66 16.31 33.89
N TYR A 435 5.62 15.31 33.01
CA TYR A 435 5.06 13.98 33.23
C TYR A 435 6.02 12.89 32.73
N GLU A 436 6.01 11.71 33.34
CA GLU A 436 6.78 10.55 32.86
C GLU A 436 5.86 9.41 32.41
N THR A 437 6.19 8.75 31.31
CA THR A 437 5.45 7.57 30.82
C THR A 437 6.37 6.60 30.07
N LYS A 438 5.96 5.33 29.97
CA LYS A 438 6.60 4.32 29.11
C LYS A 438 5.80 3.98 27.85
N ARG A 439 4.65 4.63 27.67
CA ARG A 439 3.78 4.50 26.50
C ARG A 439 4.02 5.69 25.57
N ASN A 440 3.78 5.52 24.27
CA ASN A 440 3.86 6.59 23.28
C ASN A 440 2.62 7.51 23.25
N TYR A 441 1.93 7.60 24.40
CA TYR A 441 0.79 8.47 24.63
C TYR A 441 0.67 8.84 26.11
N LEU A 442 -0.03 9.94 26.39
CA LEU A 442 -0.33 10.44 27.73
C LEU A 442 -1.65 11.22 27.71
N SER A 443 -2.57 10.95 28.65
CA SER A 443 -3.73 11.83 28.86
C SER A 443 -3.38 12.97 29.80
N VAL A 444 -3.81 14.18 29.47
CA VAL A 444 -3.64 15.42 30.25
C VAL A 444 -4.93 16.23 30.25
N ASP A 445 -5.15 17.02 31.30
CA ASP A 445 -6.39 17.79 31.47
C ASP A 445 -6.22 19.23 30.98
N ALA A 446 -7.04 19.62 30.00
CA ALA A 446 -7.11 20.93 29.35
C ALA A 446 -8.48 21.57 29.63
N GLU A 447 -8.66 22.12 30.84
CA GLU A 447 -9.98 22.52 31.38
C GLU A 447 -10.44 23.95 31.01
N GLU A 448 -9.56 24.77 30.43
CA GLU A 448 -9.84 26.19 30.14
C GLU A 448 -10.34 26.32 28.68
N ASN A 449 -11.52 26.93 28.48
CA ASN A 449 -12.05 27.24 27.14
C ASN A 449 -11.19 28.33 26.45
N GLY A 450 -11.01 28.23 25.13
CA GLY A 450 -10.27 29.19 24.30
C GLY A 450 -8.75 29.26 24.53
N LYS A 451 -8.17 28.39 25.36
CA LYS A 451 -6.75 28.44 25.72
C LYS A 451 -5.87 27.62 24.77
N THR A 452 -4.76 28.21 24.34
CA THR A 452 -3.68 27.49 23.66
C THR A 452 -2.76 26.80 24.66
N TYR A 453 -2.72 25.46 24.59
CA TYR A 453 -1.81 24.59 25.35
C TYR A 453 -0.61 24.21 24.48
N ASN A 454 0.60 24.21 25.06
CA ASN A 454 1.85 23.87 24.37
C ASN A 454 2.45 22.59 24.94
N TRP A 455 2.98 21.71 24.08
CA TRP A 455 3.48 20.40 24.48
C TRP A 455 4.64 19.87 23.63
N LYS A 456 5.49 19.05 24.25
CA LYS A 456 6.61 18.34 23.61
C LYS A 456 7.02 17.09 24.38
N VAL A 457 7.69 16.17 23.69
CA VAL A 457 8.09 14.86 24.21
C VAL A 457 9.59 14.68 24.09
N MET A 458 10.24 14.32 25.19
CA MET A 458 11.63 13.90 25.24
C MET A 458 11.69 12.38 25.43
N ALA A 459 12.24 11.66 24.47
CA ALA A 459 12.50 10.23 24.56
C ALA A 459 13.84 9.96 25.26
N ARG A 460 13.93 8.88 26.04
CA ARG A 460 15.16 8.40 26.67
C ARG A 460 15.37 6.90 26.39
N ASN A 461 16.58 6.52 25.98
CA ASN A 461 16.96 5.11 25.81
C ASN A 461 17.64 4.52 27.07
N GLU A 462 17.98 3.22 27.03
CA GLU A 462 18.59 2.52 28.17
C GLU A 462 19.98 3.05 28.58
N PHE A 463 20.68 3.75 27.68
CA PHE A 463 21.98 4.42 27.92
C PHE A 463 21.83 5.86 28.43
N GLY A 464 20.59 6.31 28.69
CA GLY A 464 20.32 7.68 29.12
C GLY A 464 20.57 8.75 28.04
N LYS A 465 20.67 8.37 26.75
CA LYS A 465 20.65 9.35 25.65
C LYS A 465 19.23 9.85 25.44
N GLU A 466 19.10 11.13 25.15
CA GLU A 466 17.82 11.82 25.04
C GLU A 466 17.68 12.60 23.73
N THR A 467 16.48 12.64 23.18
CA THR A 467 16.09 13.53 22.08
C THR A 467 14.69 14.07 22.30
N THR A 468 14.47 15.34 21.94
CA THR A 468 13.22 16.06 22.16
C THR A 468 12.54 16.39 20.83
N SER A 469 11.24 16.16 20.76
CA SER A 469 10.38 16.54 19.64
C SER A 469 10.42 18.05 19.36
N ASP A 470 9.78 18.47 18.27
CA ASP A 470 9.35 19.86 18.15
C ASP A 470 8.26 20.15 19.21
N GLU A 471 8.05 21.44 19.48
CA GLU A 471 6.95 21.89 20.34
C GLU A 471 5.71 22.10 19.48
N TYR A 472 4.64 21.38 19.81
CA TYR A 472 3.33 21.51 19.19
C TYR A 472 2.41 22.31 20.11
N SER A 473 1.49 23.06 19.53
CA SER A 473 0.40 23.71 20.26
C SER A 473 -0.96 23.21 19.80
N PHE A 474 -1.98 23.37 20.64
CA PHE A 474 -3.39 23.27 20.24
C PHE A 474 -4.21 24.23 21.09
N THR A 475 -5.33 24.71 20.53
CA THR A 475 -6.26 25.63 21.21
C THR A 475 -7.57 24.92 21.49
N THR A 476 -8.04 25.00 22.73
CA THR A 476 -9.33 24.44 23.13
C THR A 476 -10.51 25.24 22.57
N GLN A 477 -11.68 24.61 22.49
CA GLN A 477 -12.92 25.25 22.04
C GLN A 477 -13.26 26.50 22.89
N GLU A 478 -13.75 27.55 22.24
CA GLU A 478 -14.30 28.74 22.89
C GLU A 478 -15.64 28.44 23.57
N ASN A 479 -15.99 29.22 24.59
CA ASN A 479 -17.24 29.02 25.34
C ASN A 479 -18.47 29.45 24.53
N ARG A 480 -19.31 28.51 24.12
CA ARG A 480 -20.53 28.76 23.35
C ARG A 480 -21.73 28.82 24.30
N ALA A 481 -22.47 29.94 24.25
CA ALA A 481 -23.67 30.09 25.07
C ALA A 481 -24.73 29.01 24.75
N PRO A 482 -25.64 28.70 25.70
CA PRO A 482 -26.69 27.69 25.51
C PRO A 482 -27.52 27.91 24.25
N SER A 483 -28.10 26.83 23.72
CA SER A 483 -29.13 26.95 22.68
C SER A 483 -30.29 27.83 23.15
N ALA A 484 -30.97 28.50 22.21
CA ALA A 484 -32.16 29.27 22.55
C ALA A 484 -33.28 28.31 23.01
N PRO A 485 -33.90 28.53 24.19
CA PRO A 485 -35.02 27.72 24.67
C PRO A 485 -36.10 27.49 23.60
N SER A 486 -36.56 26.25 23.51
CA SER A 486 -37.34 25.72 22.40
C SER A 486 -38.48 24.79 22.86
N THR A 487 -39.22 24.20 21.92
CA THR A 487 -40.38 23.29 22.12
C THR A 487 -41.29 23.63 23.33
N PRO A 488 -41.90 24.84 23.34
CA PRO A 488 -42.73 25.27 24.46
C PRO A 488 -43.97 24.40 24.65
N SER A 489 -44.24 24.05 25.92
CA SER A 489 -45.54 23.63 26.41
C SER A 489 -46.00 24.58 27.51
N PRO A 490 -47.24 25.10 27.51
CA PRO A 490 -48.18 25.10 26.39
C PRO A 490 -47.59 25.75 25.14
N TYR A 491 -47.93 25.21 23.97
CA TYR A 491 -47.41 25.68 22.68
C TYR A 491 -47.76 27.14 22.41
N ASN A 492 -46.93 27.85 21.65
CA ASN A 492 -47.13 29.27 21.39
C ASN A 492 -48.46 29.52 20.64
N TYR A 493 -49.23 30.51 21.10
CA TYR A 493 -50.59 30.83 20.68
C TYR A 493 -51.62 29.71 20.91
N SER A 494 -51.30 28.69 21.72
CA SER A 494 -52.29 27.68 22.12
C SER A 494 -53.46 28.31 22.88
N THR A 495 -54.66 27.77 22.69
CA THR A 495 -55.88 28.26 23.35
C THR A 495 -56.54 27.15 24.16
N LYS A 496 -57.57 27.50 24.94
CA LYS A 496 -58.34 26.57 25.78
C LYS A 496 -57.48 25.79 26.79
N GLN A 497 -56.40 26.39 27.27
CA GLN A 497 -55.55 25.76 28.28
C GLN A 497 -56.26 25.69 29.64
N PRO A 498 -56.05 24.63 30.43
CA PRO A 498 -56.63 24.50 31.77
C PRO A 498 -56.14 25.60 32.71
N LEU A 499 -56.88 25.87 33.79
CA LEU A 499 -56.53 26.90 34.79
C LEU A 499 -55.33 26.52 35.69
N ALA A 500 -54.72 25.37 35.45
CA ALA A 500 -53.39 24.99 35.92
C ALA A 500 -52.62 24.30 34.79
N VAL A 501 -51.43 24.82 34.47
CA VAL A 501 -50.51 24.26 33.45
C VAL A 501 -49.13 24.01 34.04
N THR A 502 -48.40 23.09 33.44
CA THR A 502 -46.94 23.01 33.57
C THR A 502 -46.33 23.70 32.36
N LEU A 503 -45.54 24.75 32.59
CA LEU A 503 -44.66 25.28 31.55
C LEU A 503 -43.51 24.29 31.36
N SER A 504 -43.12 23.98 30.12
CA SER A 504 -41.89 23.22 29.83
C SER A 504 -41.26 23.66 28.52
N TRP A 505 -39.94 23.51 28.40
CA TRP A 505 -39.13 23.93 27.25
C TRP A 505 -37.93 23.02 27.10
N GLU A 506 -37.45 22.76 25.89
CA GLU A 506 -36.13 22.13 25.70
C GLU A 506 -35.01 23.14 25.50
N CYS A 507 -33.85 22.82 26.06
CA CYS A 507 -32.63 23.62 25.98
C CYS A 507 -31.41 22.74 26.27
N SER A 508 -30.47 22.70 25.34
CA SER A 508 -29.16 22.09 25.48
C SER A 508 -28.05 23.14 25.49
N ASP A 509 -26.87 22.76 25.97
CA ASP A 509 -25.65 23.53 25.81
C ASP A 509 -24.78 22.94 24.69
N PRO A 510 -24.17 23.74 23.78
CA PRO A 510 -23.33 23.23 22.71
C PRO A 510 -22.04 22.54 23.18
N ASP A 511 -21.51 22.94 24.35
CA ASP A 511 -20.28 22.42 24.96
C ASP A 511 -20.58 21.35 26.03
N GLY A 512 -21.85 21.10 26.32
CA GLY A 512 -22.31 20.14 27.33
C GLY A 512 -22.36 20.71 28.75
N ASP A 513 -22.23 22.03 28.90
CA ASP A 513 -22.21 22.69 30.19
C ASP A 513 -23.55 22.66 30.94
N ALA A 514 -23.49 22.78 32.27
CA ALA A 514 -24.69 22.68 33.12
C ALA A 514 -25.58 23.92 33.01
N VAL A 515 -26.73 23.80 32.33
CA VAL A 515 -27.65 24.91 32.09
C VAL A 515 -28.59 25.18 33.27
N THR A 516 -28.79 26.46 33.59
CA THR A 516 -29.85 26.95 34.50
C THR A 516 -30.76 27.97 33.81
N TYR A 517 -31.98 28.14 34.32
CA TYR A 517 -33.04 28.93 33.69
C TYR A 517 -33.58 30.03 34.59
N ASP A 518 -33.73 31.23 34.04
CA ASP A 518 -34.64 32.26 34.57
C ASP A 518 -35.97 32.18 33.81
N VAL A 519 -37.08 32.01 34.53
CA VAL A 519 -38.42 31.91 33.95
C VAL A 519 -39.17 33.22 34.16
N TYR A 520 -39.78 33.74 33.10
CA TYR A 520 -40.59 34.96 33.12
C TYR A 520 -42.04 34.60 32.75
N PHE A 521 -43.04 35.12 33.47
CA PHE A 521 -44.46 34.78 33.29
C PHE A 521 -45.39 35.94 33.70
N GLY A 522 -46.39 36.28 32.89
CA GLY A 522 -47.34 37.36 33.17
C GLY A 522 -48.53 37.41 32.22
N THR A 523 -49.39 38.42 32.34
CA THR A 523 -50.56 38.66 31.47
C THR A 523 -50.32 39.73 30.40
N SER A 524 -49.07 40.12 30.20
CA SER A 524 -48.62 41.08 29.19
C SER A 524 -47.29 40.66 28.60
N SER A 525 -47.02 41.09 27.36
CA SER A 525 -45.71 40.98 26.71
C SER A 525 -44.60 41.64 27.52
N ASN A 526 -43.37 41.12 27.37
CA ASN A 526 -42.24 41.30 28.28
C ASN A 526 -42.62 41.00 29.76
N PRO A 527 -43.00 39.76 30.07
CA PRO A 527 -43.50 39.37 31.39
C PRO A 527 -42.44 39.51 32.49
N ALA A 528 -42.88 39.61 33.74
CA ALA A 528 -41.99 39.69 34.89
C ALA A 528 -41.30 38.35 35.19
N LYS A 529 -40.09 38.39 35.77
CA LYS A 529 -39.36 37.19 36.22
C LYS A 529 -40.09 36.56 37.41
N VAL A 530 -40.34 35.26 37.34
CA VAL A 530 -41.03 34.45 38.38
C VAL A 530 -40.19 33.31 38.94
N SER A 531 -39.09 32.93 38.27
CA SER A 531 -38.10 31.97 38.78
C SER A 531 -36.69 32.40 38.35
N THR A 532 -35.65 31.92 39.03
CA THR A 532 -34.25 32.33 38.81
C THR A 532 -33.30 31.18 39.04
N ASN A 533 -32.36 30.95 38.11
CA ASN A 533 -31.35 29.89 38.14
C ASN A 533 -31.90 28.49 38.49
N GLN A 534 -33.10 28.12 38.03
CA GLN A 534 -33.61 26.75 38.25
C GLN A 534 -32.97 25.75 37.29
N PHE A 535 -32.73 24.52 37.75
CA PHE A 535 -32.22 23.42 36.91
C PHE A 535 -33.32 22.70 36.13
N GLU A 536 -34.53 22.65 36.68
CA GLU A 536 -35.68 22.01 36.04
C GLU A 536 -36.06 22.73 34.74
N ARG A 537 -36.34 21.96 33.69
CA ARG A 537 -36.95 22.44 32.43
C ARG A 537 -38.47 22.65 32.53
N THR A 538 -39.00 22.77 33.76
CA THR A 538 -40.45 22.91 33.99
C THR A 538 -40.80 23.95 35.05
N LEU A 539 -41.98 24.57 34.96
CA LEU A 539 -42.54 25.41 36.02
C LEU A 539 -44.07 25.29 36.10
N ASN A 540 -44.57 24.80 37.22
CA ASN A 540 -46.02 24.70 37.46
C ASN A 540 -46.67 26.06 37.74
N ARG A 541 -47.78 26.37 37.06
CA ARG A 541 -48.56 27.60 37.19
C ARG A 541 -50.04 27.24 37.39
N SER A 542 -50.61 27.58 38.54
CA SER A 542 -52.01 27.30 38.91
C SER A 542 -52.77 28.58 39.26
N ASN A 543 -54.09 28.46 39.43
CA ASN A 543 -55.01 29.57 39.69
C ASN A 543 -55.00 30.64 38.58
N LEU A 544 -54.85 30.20 37.33
CA LEU A 544 -54.92 31.10 36.18
C LEU A 544 -56.35 31.63 36.00
N SER A 545 -56.46 32.86 35.52
CA SER A 545 -57.75 33.48 35.23
C SER A 545 -58.37 32.88 33.97
N ILE A 546 -59.70 32.75 33.97
CA ILE A 546 -60.48 32.20 32.86
C ILE A 546 -60.44 33.15 31.65
N GLY A 547 -60.45 32.61 30.42
CA GLY A 547 -60.44 33.37 29.17
C GLY A 547 -59.30 34.39 29.03
N THR A 548 -58.15 34.14 29.65
CA THR A 548 -57.04 35.10 29.81
C THR A 548 -55.79 34.62 29.06
N THR A 549 -55.16 35.51 28.31
CA THR A 549 -53.86 35.26 27.67
C THR A 549 -52.72 35.49 28.65
N TYR A 550 -51.81 34.53 28.73
CA TYR A 550 -50.56 34.60 29.47
C TYR A 550 -49.38 34.60 28.49
N TYR A 551 -48.32 35.31 28.87
CA TYR A 551 -47.06 35.46 28.14
C TYR A 551 -45.92 34.95 29.01
N TRP A 552 -44.95 34.27 28.42
CA TRP A 552 -43.81 33.71 29.12
C TRP A 552 -42.57 33.60 28.23
N LYS A 553 -41.38 33.66 28.84
CA LYS A 553 -40.09 33.42 28.18
C LYS A 553 -39.08 32.83 29.15
N ILE A 554 -38.01 32.28 28.60
CA ILE A 554 -36.91 31.64 29.34
C ILE A 554 -35.60 32.32 28.96
N VAL A 555 -34.73 32.56 29.95
CA VAL A 555 -33.31 32.87 29.70
C VAL A 555 -32.48 31.73 30.23
N ALA A 556 -31.81 31.00 29.34
CA ALA A 556 -30.85 29.95 29.66
C ALA A 556 -29.48 30.55 29.97
N LYS A 557 -28.72 29.89 30.85
CA LYS A 557 -27.36 30.28 31.27
C LYS A 557 -26.52 29.02 31.45
N ASP A 558 -25.31 28.99 30.91
CA ASP A 558 -24.35 27.91 31.14
C ASP A 558 -23.70 28.01 32.55
N SER A 559 -22.77 27.11 32.87
CA SER A 559 -22.04 27.12 34.15
C SER A 559 -20.89 28.14 34.19
N LYS A 560 -20.57 28.76 33.05
CA LYS A 560 -19.35 29.53 32.76
C LYS A 560 -19.62 31.04 32.70
N GLY A 561 -20.88 31.43 32.51
CA GLY A 561 -21.40 32.79 32.56
C GLY A 561 -22.09 33.29 31.29
N ALA A 562 -22.14 32.53 30.19
CA ALA A 562 -22.82 32.97 28.97
C ALA A 562 -24.31 32.60 28.99
N THR A 563 -25.13 33.39 28.29
CA THR A 563 -26.58 33.38 28.45
C THR A 563 -27.33 33.59 27.13
N THR A 564 -28.44 32.89 26.94
CA THR A 564 -29.28 32.99 25.74
C THR A 564 -30.74 33.24 26.13
N GLU A 565 -31.31 34.34 25.65
CA GLU A 565 -32.75 34.61 25.79
C GLU A 565 -33.54 33.86 24.71
N GLY A 566 -34.52 33.07 25.14
CA GLY A 566 -35.48 32.41 24.27
C GLY A 566 -36.61 33.35 23.83
N PRO A 567 -37.32 33.01 22.73
CA PRO A 567 -38.45 33.77 22.24
C PRO A 567 -39.59 33.89 23.26
N GLU A 568 -40.38 34.95 23.14
CA GLU A 568 -41.61 35.09 23.93
C GLU A 568 -42.73 34.21 23.36
N TRP A 569 -43.32 33.41 24.24
CA TRP A 569 -44.44 32.53 23.97
C TRP A 569 -45.69 32.99 24.71
N SER A 570 -46.86 32.61 24.18
CA SER A 570 -48.14 32.92 24.79
C SER A 570 -49.12 31.76 24.72
N PHE A 571 -50.09 31.73 25.63
CA PHE A 571 -51.25 30.83 25.55
C PHE A 571 -52.48 31.48 26.19
N ALA A 572 -53.68 31.05 25.79
CA ALA A 572 -54.94 31.49 26.38
C ALA A 572 -55.65 30.35 27.12
N THR A 573 -56.16 30.65 28.31
CA THR A 573 -56.96 29.70 29.10
C THR A 573 -58.35 29.46 28.49
N GLU A 574 -59.03 28.41 28.96
CA GLU A 574 -60.42 28.12 28.61
C GLU A 574 -61.36 29.31 28.85
N THR A 575 -62.27 29.55 27.91
CA THR A 575 -63.35 30.54 28.02
C THR A 575 -64.62 29.84 28.51
N GLY A 576 -65.22 30.32 29.61
CA GLY A 576 -66.28 29.63 30.34
C GLY A 576 -67.43 29.09 29.48
N GLY A 577 -67.45 27.77 29.31
CA GLY A 577 -68.49 26.98 28.66
C GLY A 577 -68.58 25.60 29.32
N SER A 578 -69.73 24.93 29.21
CA SER A 578 -70.00 23.67 29.93
C SER A 578 -68.92 22.60 29.66
N PRO A 579 -68.48 21.81 30.67
CA PRO A 579 -67.29 20.99 30.55
C PRO A 579 -67.45 19.88 29.50
N SER A 580 -66.74 20.03 28.38
CA SER A 580 -66.43 18.90 27.51
C SER A 580 -65.39 18.04 28.22
N ALA A 581 -65.60 16.72 28.22
CA ALA A 581 -64.98 15.78 29.16
C ALA A 581 -63.48 16.01 29.42
N THR A 582 -63.11 16.02 30.70
CA THR A 582 -61.75 15.68 31.14
C THR A 582 -61.47 14.24 30.71
N LEU A 583 -60.86 14.07 29.55
CA LEU A 583 -60.22 12.81 29.19
C LEU A 583 -59.05 12.61 30.15
N SER A 584 -59.19 11.68 31.08
CA SER A 584 -58.04 11.04 31.70
C SER A 584 -57.09 10.58 30.59
N PRO A 585 -55.76 10.71 30.72
CA PRO A 585 -54.84 10.22 29.71
C PRO A 585 -55.10 8.73 29.49
N SER A 586 -55.59 8.41 28.29
CA SER A 586 -55.90 7.04 27.90
C SER A 586 -54.61 6.22 27.91
N THR A 587 -54.58 5.13 28.67
CA THR A 587 -53.44 4.20 28.67
C THR A 587 -53.29 3.46 27.34
N THR A 588 -54.29 3.54 26.45
CA THR A 588 -54.18 3.15 25.04
C THR A 588 -54.05 4.39 24.16
N SER A 589 -52.95 4.49 23.42
CA SER A 589 -52.76 5.46 22.34
C SER A 589 -53.77 5.22 21.22
N ASN A 590 -54.30 6.30 20.62
CA ASN A 590 -55.26 6.22 19.53
C ASN A 590 -54.57 5.72 18.25
N PRO A 591 -55.21 4.81 17.48
CA PRO A 591 -54.64 4.29 16.23
C PRO A 591 -54.49 5.39 15.16
N MET A 592 -53.54 5.19 14.23
CA MET A 592 -53.40 6.03 13.03
C MET A 592 -54.72 6.08 12.24
N PRO A 593 -55.06 7.21 11.61
CA PRO A 593 -56.15 7.27 10.64
C PRO A 593 -55.95 6.32 9.44
N THR A 594 -54.70 6.02 9.08
CA THR A 594 -54.36 5.12 7.96
C THR A 594 -53.43 3.98 8.38
N ALA A 595 -53.95 2.74 8.44
CA ALA A 595 -53.16 1.51 8.62
C ALA A 595 -52.14 1.31 7.50
N ARG A 596 -50.85 1.14 7.86
CA ARG A 596 -49.73 1.20 6.90
C ARG A 596 -48.47 0.44 7.35
N SER A 597 -47.71 -0.03 6.37
CA SER A 597 -46.43 -0.73 6.52
C SER A 597 -45.37 -0.22 5.51
N TRP A 598 -44.08 -0.43 5.80
CA TRP A 598 -42.94 0.24 5.15
C TRP A 598 -43.08 1.77 5.07
N LEU A 599 -43.73 2.34 6.10
CA LEU A 599 -43.70 3.75 6.44
C LEU A 599 -42.32 4.14 6.99
N ALA A 600 -42.06 5.45 7.10
CA ALA A 600 -41.13 5.97 8.11
C ALA A 600 -41.91 6.73 9.19
N ALA A 601 -41.26 6.90 10.35
CA ALA A 601 -41.70 7.76 11.43
C ALA A 601 -40.51 8.60 11.90
N VAL A 602 -40.75 9.86 12.25
CA VAL A 602 -39.73 10.77 12.82
C VAL A 602 -40.34 11.54 13.99
N ASN A 603 -39.53 11.86 15.00
CA ASN A 603 -39.85 12.97 15.90
C ASN A 603 -39.65 14.27 15.14
N ILE A 604 -40.64 15.17 15.19
CA ILE A 604 -40.46 16.57 14.81
C ILE A 604 -41.26 17.47 15.77
N ALA A 605 -40.55 18.35 16.47
CA ALA A 605 -41.09 19.23 17.51
C ALA A 605 -41.93 18.49 18.58
N ASP A 606 -41.36 17.41 19.15
CA ASP A 606 -41.95 16.57 20.19
C ASP A 606 -43.32 15.98 19.81
N ARG A 607 -43.52 15.74 18.52
CA ARG A 607 -44.65 15.01 17.93
C ARG A 607 -44.12 14.01 16.90
N ILE A 608 -44.92 13.01 16.56
CA ILE A 608 -44.45 11.88 15.74
C ILE A 608 -45.12 11.91 14.36
N MET A 609 -44.36 12.30 13.34
CA MET A 609 -44.83 12.35 11.95
C MET A 609 -44.58 11.00 11.27
N VAL A 610 -45.64 10.39 10.73
CA VAL A 610 -45.56 9.21 9.85
C VAL A 610 -45.69 9.59 8.38
N ILE A 611 -44.87 8.94 7.54
CA ILE A 611 -44.67 9.33 6.14
C ILE A 611 -44.79 8.11 5.23
N GLY A 612 -45.62 8.24 4.19
CA GLY A 612 -45.77 7.26 3.13
C GLY A 612 -46.14 5.86 3.62
N GLY A 613 -45.45 4.85 3.11
CA GLY A 613 -45.80 3.45 3.34
C GLY A 613 -47.03 3.03 2.51
N GLY A 614 -47.64 1.90 2.85
CA GLY A 614 -48.86 1.47 2.17
C GLY A 614 -49.47 0.20 2.74
N ASN A 615 -50.40 -0.36 1.97
CA ASN A 615 -51.10 -1.61 2.24
C ASN A 615 -50.92 -2.55 1.04
N ARG A 616 -50.51 -3.80 1.27
CA ARG A 616 -50.20 -4.81 0.23
C ARG A 616 -51.40 -5.20 -0.63
N LEU A 617 -52.63 -4.92 -0.18
CA LEU A 617 -53.87 -5.15 -0.93
C LEU A 617 -54.21 -3.98 -1.88
N ILE A 618 -53.53 -2.84 -1.76
CA ILE A 618 -53.73 -1.63 -2.58
C ILE A 618 -52.50 -1.43 -3.46
N THR A 619 -52.68 -1.33 -4.78
CA THR A 619 -51.55 -1.25 -5.73
C THR A 619 -50.70 0.00 -5.59
N THR A 620 -51.29 1.07 -5.05
CA THR A 620 -50.69 2.41 -4.94
C THR A 620 -50.35 2.70 -3.48
N PRO A 621 -49.08 3.03 -3.15
CA PRO A 621 -48.66 3.47 -1.81
C PRO A 621 -49.30 4.80 -1.42
N TYR A 622 -49.24 5.14 -0.14
CA TYR A 622 -49.82 6.37 0.38
C TYR A 622 -48.93 7.59 0.14
N ALA A 623 -49.56 8.75 -0.05
CA ALA A 623 -48.95 10.07 0.08
C ALA A 623 -49.31 10.75 1.42
N ASN A 624 -50.32 10.23 2.13
CA ASN A 624 -50.83 10.79 3.38
C ASN A 624 -49.73 10.86 4.44
N ASN A 625 -49.49 12.05 4.97
CA ASN A 625 -48.66 12.25 6.15
C ASN A 625 -49.58 12.56 7.33
N GLU A 626 -49.34 11.91 8.46
CA GLU A 626 -50.14 12.06 9.67
C GLU A 626 -49.18 12.34 10.84
N ILE A 627 -49.57 13.16 11.80
CA ILE A 627 -48.72 13.51 12.95
C ILE A 627 -49.46 13.28 14.26
N TYR A 628 -48.83 12.52 15.16
CA TYR A 628 -49.36 12.18 16.47
C TYR A 628 -48.88 13.16 17.53
N ASN A 629 -49.82 13.64 18.34
CA ASN A 629 -49.54 14.36 19.57
C ASN A 629 -49.88 13.45 20.76
N GLN A 630 -48.84 12.97 21.44
CA GLN A 630 -48.91 12.09 22.61
C GLN A 630 -49.45 12.77 23.87
N ILE A 631 -49.49 14.10 23.92
CA ILE A 631 -50.03 14.86 25.07
C ILE A 631 -51.56 14.92 24.99
N THR A 632 -52.10 15.17 23.79
CA THR A 632 -53.56 15.20 23.54
C THR A 632 -54.13 13.84 23.13
N ASN A 633 -53.27 12.86 22.80
CA ASN A 633 -53.62 11.58 22.19
C ASN A 633 -54.44 11.76 20.90
N THR A 634 -53.97 12.63 20.00
CA THR A 634 -54.66 12.94 18.73
C THR A 634 -53.75 12.84 17.53
N TRP A 635 -54.32 12.44 16.39
CA TRP A 635 -53.69 12.49 15.08
C TRP A 635 -54.20 13.69 14.27
N GLU A 636 -53.28 14.40 13.62
CA GLU A 636 -53.56 15.47 12.66
C GLU A 636 -53.10 15.01 11.26
N THR A 637 -53.79 15.41 10.20
CA THR A 637 -53.37 15.16 8.81
C THR A 637 -52.57 16.35 8.31
N LEU A 638 -51.41 16.09 7.70
CA LEU A 638 -50.52 17.10 7.11
C LEU A 638 -50.58 17.04 5.58
N THR A 639 -50.05 18.07 4.91
CA THR A 639 -50.03 18.13 3.44
C THR A 639 -49.35 16.88 2.85
N PRO A 640 -50.01 16.17 1.90
CA PRO A 640 -49.48 14.93 1.35
C PRO A 640 -48.15 15.07 0.62
N MET A 641 -47.34 14.00 0.69
CA MET A 641 -46.05 13.87 0.03
C MET A 641 -46.22 13.88 -1.51
N PRO A 642 -45.48 14.72 -2.28
CA PRO A 642 -45.71 14.90 -3.72
C PRO A 642 -45.66 13.61 -4.54
N THR A 643 -44.78 12.68 -4.19
CA THR A 643 -44.69 11.36 -4.82
C THR A 643 -45.11 10.26 -3.84
N PRO A 644 -46.28 9.60 -3.98
CA PRO A 644 -46.69 8.50 -3.10
C PRO A 644 -45.68 7.34 -3.14
N ARG A 645 -45.23 6.84 -1.98
CA ARG A 645 -44.20 5.78 -1.92
C ARG A 645 -44.15 5.00 -0.60
N TYR A 646 -43.67 3.76 -0.67
CA TYR A 646 -43.32 2.89 0.47
C TYR A 646 -41.85 2.47 0.43
N ALA A 647 -41.36 1.85 1.50
CA ALA A 647 -39.97 1.35 1.64
C ALA A 647 -38.92 2.45 1.39
N LEU A 648 -39.28 3.64 1.84
CA LEU A 648 -38.49 4.87 1.88
C LEU A 648 -37.71 4.96 3.20
N ALA A 649 -36.78 5.91 3.30
CA ALA A 649 -36.26 6.38 4.58
C ALA A 649 -36.63 7.87 4.78
N ALA A 650 -36.84 8.27 6.03
CA ALA A 650 -37.02 9.67 6.40
C ALA A 650 -36.24 9.99 7.68
N VAL A 651 -35.69 11.20 7.76
CA VAL A 651 -35.03 11.73 8.97
C VAL A 651 -35.41 13.19 9.19
N GLU A 652 -35.48 13.59 10.46
CA GLU A 652 -35.48 15.00 10.84
C GLU A 652 -34.05 15.57 10.69
N TYR A 653 -33.93 16.79 10.18
CA TYR A 653 -32.71 17.60 10.25
C TYR A 653 -33.06 19.10 10.25
N SER A 654 -32.65 19.82 11.29
CA SER A 654 -32.77 21.28 11.40
C SER A 654 -34.21 21.81 11.21
N GLY A 655 -35.18 21.15 11.85
CA GLY A 655 -36.60 21.50 11.85
C GLY A 655 -37.36 21.09 10.58
N LYS A 656 -36.79 20.24 9.72
CA LYS A 656 -37.38 19.75 8.46
C LYS A 656 -37.26 18.23 8.35
N VAL A 657 -38.15 17.58 7.60
CA VAL A 657 -38.05 16.13 7.33
C VAL A 657 -37.58 15.88 5.91
N TYR A 658 -36.50 15.12 5.75
CA TYR A 658 -35.92 14.75 4.46
C TYR A 658 -36.29 13.31 4.12
N VAL A 659 -36.90 13.07 2.96
CA VAL A 659 -37.51 11.79 2.58
C VAL A 659 -36.89 11.22 1.31
N PHE A 660 -36.25 10.06 1.43
CA PHE A 660 -35.34 9.47 0.44
C PHE A 660 -35.89 8.15 -0.15
N GLY A 661 -35.74 7.99 -1.46
CA GLY A 661 -35.87 6.70 -2.15
C GLY A 661 -37.30 6.13 -2.17
N GLY A 662 -37.42 4.82 -1.99
CA GLY A 662 -38.70 4.09 -1.97
C GLY A 662 -39.22 3.64 -3.33
N GLN A 663 -40.39 3.00 -3.34
CA GLN A 663 -41.10 2.48 -4.52
C GLN A 663 -42.51 3.08 -4.63
N GLN A 664 -42.97 3.35 -5.85
CA GLN A 664 -44.28 3.95 -6.15
C GLN A 664 -45.41 2.95 -6.46
N ILE A 665 -45.10 1.66 -6.62
CA ILE A 665 -46.06 0.59 -6.95
C ILE A 665 -45.62 -0.66 -6.19
N PHE A 666 -46.55 -1.36 -5.56
CA PHE A 666 -46.24 -2.62 -4.88
C PHE A 666 -45.82 -3.73 -5.85
N GLY A 667 -44.70 -4.40 -5.56
CA GLY A 667 -44.18 -5.52 -6.33
C GLY A 667 -42.87 -5.19 -7.05
N ASN A 668 -42.65 -5.78 -8.24
CA ASN A 668 -41.38 -5.68 -8.98
C ASN A 668 -41.27 -4.38 -9.80
N ALA A 669 -41.48 -3.24 -9.16
CA ALA A 669 -41.34 -1.91 -9.75
C ALA A 669 -39.94 -1.33 -9.50
N ALA A 670 -39.50 -0.41 -10.37
CA ALA A 670 -38.29 0.37 -10.10
C ALA A 670 -38.45 1.18 -8.80
N PRO A 671 -37.44 1.24 -7.92
CA PRO A 671 -37.39 2.28 -6.90
C PRO A 671 -37.12 3.65 -7.55
N VAL A 672 -37.36 4.72 -6.81
CA VAL A 672 -37.02 6.09 -7.22
C VAL A 672 -35.74 6.58 -6.54
N ASN A 673 -35.15 7.65 -7.08
CA ASN A 673 -34.06 8.39 -6.46
C ASN A 673 -34.50 9.76 -5.90
N LYS A 674 -35.80 9.92 -5.61
CA LYS A 674 -36.36 11.18 -5.11
C LYS A 674 -35.81 11.57 -3.74
N VAL A 675 -35.66 12.87 -3.55
CA VAL A 675 -35.48 13.56 -2.27
C VAL A 675 -36.57 14.62 -2.20
N GLU A 676 -37.45 14.50 -1.22
CA GLU A 676 -38.51 15.48 -0.97
C GLU A 676 -38.41 15.92 0.49
N ILE A 677 -38.53 17.23 0.72
CA ILE A 677 -38.19 17.88 1.99
C ILE A 677 -39.44 18.59 2.49
N TYR A 678 -39.95 18.16 3.64
CA TYR A 678 -41.12 18.72 4.31
C TYR A 678 -40.72 19.80 5.32
N ASP A 679 -41.44 20.90 5.28
CA ASP A 679 -41.33 22.02 6.22
C ASP A 679 -42.60 22.08 7.10
N PRO A 680 -42.49 21.82 8.42
CA PRO A 680 -43.63 21.80 9.34
C PRO A 680 -44.11 23.19 9.75
N VAL A 681 -43.36 24.26 9.47
CA VAL A 681 -43.72 25.65 9.80
C VAL A 681 -44.69 26.19 8.75
N THR A 682 -44.60 25.68 7.52
CA THR A 682 -45.40 26.08 6.36
C THR A 682 -46.37 25.00 5.86
N ASP A 683 -46.35 23.80 6.45
CA ASP A 683 -47.04 22.59 5.96
C ASP A 683 -46.82 22.38 4.45
N SER A 684 -45.57 22.43 4.02
CA SER A 684 -45.24 22.44 2.59
C SER A 684 -44.08 21.52 2.23
N TRP A 685 -44.03 21.13 0.94
CA TRP A 685 -43.02 20.25 0.39
C TRP A 685 -42.17 20.96 -0.65
N SER A 686 -40.87 20.67 -0.60
CA SER A 686 -39.87 21.07 -1.58
C SER A 686 -39.12 19.84 -2.11
N THR A 687 -38.37 19.99 -3.21
CA THR A 687 -37.57 18.91 -3.80
C THR A 687 -36.10 19.21 -3.59
N GLY A 688 -35.35 18.24 -3.05
CA GLY A 688 -33.88 18.29 -3.00
C GLY A 688 -33.24 17.60 -4.21
N SER A 689 -31.95 17.80 -4.39
CA SER A 689 -31.17 17.14 -5.45
C SER A 689 -31.25 15.61 -5.33
N PRO A 690 -31.53 14.90 -6.44
CA PRO A 690 -31.88 13.48 -6.39
C PRO A 690 -30.70 12.60 -5.98
N MET A 691 -30.99 11.47 -5.33
CA MET A 691 -29.96 10.50 -4.94
C MET A 691 -29.20 9.99 -6.18
N PRO A 692 -27.87 9.77 -6.10
CA PRO A 692 -27.13 9.25 -7.25
C PRO A 692 -27.52 7.81 -7.65
N ASN A 693 -28.10 7.02 -6.73
CA ASN A 693 -28.66 5.69 -7.02
C ASN A 693 -30.11 5.57 -6.51
N ALA A 694 -31.04 5.16 -7.38
CA ALA A 694 -32.42 4.83 -7.00
C ALA A 694 -32.45 3.56 -6.13
N ARG A 695 -33.17 3.59 -5.01
CA ARG A 695 -33.21 2.49 -4.03
C ARG A 695 -34.45 2.52 -3.12
N CYS A 696 -34.96 1.36 -2.74
CA CYS A 696 -35.93 1.15 -1.67
C CYS A 696 -35.32 0.25 -0.57
N GLU A 697 -36.08 -0.03 0.50
CA GLU A 697 -35.60 -0.88 1.63
C GLU A 697 -34.26 -0.39 2.24
N LEU A 698 -34.03 0.92 2.14
CA LEU A 698 -32.89 1.68 2.64
C LEU A 698 -33.17 2.20 4.07
N ALA A 699 -32.12 2.53 4.81
CA ALA A 699 -32.23 3.40 5.98
C ALA A 699 -31.48 4.72 5.75
N ALA A 700 -31.80 5.72 6.56
CA ALA A 700 -31.08 6.99 6.61
C ALA A 700 -30.87 7.40 8.08
N ALA A 701 -29.77 8.10 8.36
CA ALA A 701 -29.45 8.62 9.68
C ALA A 701 -28.82 10.02 9.58
N THR A 702 -29.14 10.92 10.51
CA THR A 702 -28.43 12.19 10.70
C THR A 702 -27.18 12.00 11.56
N CYS A 703 -26.08 12.66 11.21
CA CYS A 703 -24.88 12.72 12.07
C CYS A 703 -24.06 13.98 11.76
N GLY A 704 -23.88 14.85 12.75
CA GLY A 704 -23.33 16.19 12.50
C GLY A 704 -24.20 16.98 11.53
N ASP A 705 -23.58 17.62 10.54
CA ASP A 705 -24.24 18.46 9.52
C ASP A 705 -24.80 17.68 8.31
N LYS A 706 -24.81 16.33 8.34
CA LYS A 706 -25.07 15.48 7.17
C LYS A 706 -26.07 14.36 7.41
N ILE A 707 -26.67 13.91 6.31
CA ILE A 707 -27.58 12.77 6.26
C ILE A 707 -26.91 11.63 5.50
N TYR A 708 -26.90 10.45 6.11
CA TYR A 708 -26.22 9.24 5.64
C TYR A 708 -27.27 8.24 5.16
N VAL A 709 -27.33 8.00 3.85
CA VAL A 709 -28.29 7.10 3.21
C VAL A 709 -27.58 5.79 2.82
N ILE A 710 -28.05 4.69 3.40
CA ILE A 710 -27.27 3.45 3.52
C ILE A 710 -27.91 2.30 2.73
N ALA A 711 -27.07 1.55 2.01
CA ALA A 711 -27.38 0.24 1.41
C ALA A 711 -28.76 0.18 0.69
N GLY A 712 -29.60 -0.84 0.92
CA GLY A 712 -30.93 -0.95 0.31
C GLY A 712 -30.96 -1.74 -1.00
N LEU A 713 -32.11 -1.72 -1.68
CA LEU A 713 -32.46 -2.60 -2.80
C LEU A 713 -32.79 -1.81 -4.07
N ASN A 714 -32.36 -2.33 -5.22
CA ASN A 714 -32.85 -1.95 -6.55
C ASN A 714 -33.13 -3.21 -7.38
N TYR A 715 -34.41 -3.44 -7.70
CA TYR A 715 -34.93 -4.73 -8.22
C TYR A 715 -34.49 -5.93 -7.38
N SER A 716 -33.54 -6.73 -7.86
CA SER A 716 -32.94 -7.88 -7.17
C SER A 716 -31.58 -7.58 -6.52
N THR A 717 -30.95 -6.45 -6.89
CA THR A 717 -29.59 -6.08 -6.49
C THR A 717 -29.63 -5.27 -5.20
N ARG A 718 -29.02 -5.78 -4.12
CA ARG A 718 -28.76 -4.97 -2.93
C ARG A 718 -27.47 -4.19 -3.09
N TYR A 719 -27.46 -2.96 -2.57
CA TYR A 719 -26.29 -2.11 -2.53
C TYR A 719 -25.55 -2.23 -1.20
N ASN A 720 -24.25 -1.96 -1.23
CA ASN A 720 -23.44 -1.63 -0.06
C ASN A 720 -22.95 -0.17 -0.09
N THR A 721 -23.44 0.65 -1.02
CA THR A 721 -23.00 2.04 -1.16
C THR A 721 -23.58 2.94 -0.08
N LEU A 722 -22.72 3.72 0.57
CA LEU A 722 -23.08 4.84 1.44
C LEU A 722 -23.17 6.12 0.60
N GLN A 723 -24.30 6.82 0.64
CA GLN A 723 -24.47 8.12 -0.01
C GLN A 723 -24.71 9.17 1.05
N ILE A 724 -23.92 10.24 1.03
CA ILE A 724 -23.93 11.29 2.05
C ILE A 724 -24.52 12.54 1.41
N TYR A 725 -25.61 13.05 1.98
CA TYR A 725 -26.26 14.28 1.57
C TYR A 725 -25.90 15.40 2.56
N SER A 726 -25.50 16.56 2.04
CA SER A 726 -25.23 17.76 2.83
C SER A 726 -26.37 18.77 2.60
N PRO A 727 -27.33 18.90 3.54
CA PRO A 727 -28.53 19.71 3.32
C PRO A 727 -28.24 21.20 3.09
N GLY A 728 -27.19 21.73 3.73
CA GLY A 728 -26.79 23.15 3.58
C GLY A 728 -26.28 23.53 2.18
N THR A 729 -25.97 22.55 1.33
CA THR A 729 -25.46 22.75 -0.04
C THR A 729 -26.28 22.01 -1.11
N ASP A 730 -27.37 21.35 -0.72
CA ASP A 730 -28.18 20.44 -1.55
C ASP A 730 -27.34 19.47 -2.40
N SER A 731 -26.27 18.90 -1.82
CA SER A 731 -25.26 18.17 -2.59
C SER A 731 -24.95 16.78 -2.02
N TRP A 732 -24.59 15.87 -2.93
CA TRP A 732 -24.26 14.48 -2.62
C TRP A 732 -22.76 14.20 -2.72
N SER A 733 -22.25 13.37 -1.81
CA SER A 733 -20.97 12.67 -1.92
C SER A 733 -21.15 11.17 -1.64
N ILE A 734 -20.09 10.40 -1.86
CA ILE A 734 -20.05 8.95 -1.62
C ILE A 734 -19.09 8.70 -0.46
N GLY A 735 -19.56 8.04 0.59
CA GLY A 735 -18.71 7.56 1.69
C GLY A 735 -18.18 6.15 1.42
N ALA A 736 -17.32 5.65 2.30
CA ALA A 736 -16.84 4.28 2.21
C ALA A 736 -18.01 3.28 2.14
N PRO A 737 -17.94 2.24 1.29
CA PRO A 737 -19.00 1.26 1.19
C PRO A 737 -19.06 0.39 2.45
N VAL A 738 -20.26 -0.03 2.82
CA VAL A 738 -20.45 -1.01 3.90
C VAL A 738 -19.77 -2.33 3.50
N PRO A 739 -19.17 -3.11 4.42
CA PRO A 739 -18.47 -4.36 4.08
C PRO A 739 -19.31 -5.43 3.37
N LYS A 740 -20.64 -5.32 3.39
CA LYS A 740 -21.57 -6.26 2.73
C LYS A 740 -22.81 -5.53 2.20
N ALA A 741 -23.41 -6.04 1.13
CA ALA A 741 -24.66 -5.52 0.58
C ALA A 741 -25.90 -6.12 1.27
N PHE A 742 -26.82 -5.27 1.70
CA PHE A 742 -28.06 -5.66 2.39
C PHE A 742 -29.20 -4.65 2.19
N SER A 743 -30.43 -5.06 2.50
CA SER A 743 -31.62 -4.20 2.54
C SER A 743 -32.47 -4.51 3.77
N GLN A 744 -33.58 -3.79 4.00
CA GLN A 744 -34.50 -4.01 5.13
C GLN A 744 -33.85 -3.89 6.51
N HIS A 745 -32.83 -3.04 6.63
CA HIS A 745 -32.08 -2.76 7.86
C HIS A 745 -32.64 -1.50 8.55
N ALA A 746 -32.24 -1.27 9.80
CA ALA A 746 -32.44 0.02 10.47
C ALA A 746 -31.10 0.73 10.67
N ALA A 747 -31.13 2.06 10.79
CA ALA A 747 -29.96 2.87 11.09
C ALA A 747 -30.33 4.07 11.97
N VAL A 748 -29.40 4.50 12.83
CA VAL A 748 -29.54 5.70 13.68
C VAL A 748 -28.21 6.44 13.81
N GLY A 749 -28.26 7.75 14.05
CA GLY A 749 -27.10 8.53 14.46
C GLY A 749 -26.99 8.58 15.99
N TYR A 750 -25.79 8.37 16.53
CA TYR A 750 -25.53 8.49 17.96
C TYR A 750 -24.04 8.78 18.20
N GLY A 751 -23.69 9.60 19.20
CA GLY A 751 -22.30 9.79 19.64
C GLY A 751 -21.31 10.21 18.54
N GLY A 752 -21.75 10.97 17.54
CA GLY A 752 -20.91 11.36 16.39
C GLY A 752 -20.62 10.24 15.38
N LYS A 753 -21.35 9.11 15.44
CA LYS A 753 -21.26 7.97 14.51
C LYS A 753 -22.64 7.57 13.98
N VAL A 754 -22.66 6.71 12.96
CA VAL A 754 -23.89 6.12 12.41
C VAL A 754 -23.86 4.61 12.64
N TYR A 755 -24.88 4.10 13.32
CA TYR A 755 -25.02 2.69 13.67
C TYR A 755 -26.08 2.05 12.76
N VAL A 756 -25.76 0.88 12.20
CA VAL A 756 -26.59 0.16 11.23
C VAL A 756 -26.78 -1.27 11.70
N PHE A 757 -28.02 -1.74 11.72
CA PHE A 757 -28.41 -2.99 12.36
C PHE A 757 -29.20 -3.92 11.44
N GLY A 758 -28.74 -5.18 11.37
CA GLY A 758 -29.48 -6.29 10.78
C GLY A 758 -29.78 -6.13 9.29
N GLY A 759 -30.99 -6.50 8.89
CA GLY A 759 -31.43 -6.52 7.49
C GLY A 759 -31.26 -7.88 6.83
N MET A 760 -31.30 -7.90 5.49
CA MET A 760 -31.27 -9.10 4.66
C MET A 760 -30.27 -8.96 3.51
N ASP A 761 -29.47 -10.00 3.27
CA ASP A 761 -28.46 -10.03 2.20
C ASP A 761 -28.97 -10.58 0.85
N ASN A 762 -28.09 -10.64 -0.16
CA ASN A 762 -28.42 -11.19 -1.48
C ASN A 762 -28.78 -12.68 -1.47
N SER A 763 -28.30 -13.45 -0.48
CA SER A 763 -28.69 -14.85 -0.25
C SER A 763 -30.03 -14.97 0.51
N ARG A 764 -30.72 -13.85 0.76
CA ARG A 764 -31.94 -13.71 1.56
C ARG A 764 -31.77 -14.12 3.03
N LYS A 765 -30.51 -14.24 3.52
CA LYS A 765 -30.21 -14.48 4.94
C LYS A 765 -30.47 -13.20 5.71
N ARG A 766 -31.19 -13.31 6.84
CA ARG A 766 -31.31 -12.24 7.84
C ARG A 766 -29.97 -12.04 8.54
N LEU A 767 -29.70 -10.82 8.95
CA LEU A 767 -28.43 -10.41 9.55
C LEU A 767 -28.61 -10.05 11.02
N ASP A 768 -27.56 -10.41 11.76
CA ASP A 768 -27.23 -10.12 13.15
C ASP A 768 -26.17 -9.00 13.23
N THR A 769 -25.60 -8.59 12.09
CA THR A 769 -24.45 -7.67 12.01
C THR A 769 -24.81 -6.26 12.47
N VAL A 770 -23.94 -5.70 13.33
CA VAL A 770 -23.85 -4.27 13.61
C VAL A 770 -22.71 -3.70 12.78
N TYR A 771 -23.00 -2.69 11.95
CA TYR A 771 -21.98 -1.90 11.27
C TYR A 771 -22.01 -0.47 11.82
N ILE A 772 -20.83 0.05 12.17
CA ILE A 772 -20.67 1.39 12.76
C ILE A 772 -19.82 2.19 11.80
N TYR A 773 -20.38 3.28 11.26
CA TYR A 773 -19.65 4.22 10.40
C TYR A 773 -19.15 5.40 11.22
N ASP A 774 -17.87 5.73 11.02
CA ASP A 774 -17.23 6.91 11.58
C ASP A 774 -17.04 7.99 10.49
N PRO A 775 -17.77 9.11 10.55
CA PRO A 775 -17.63 10.21 9.61
C PRO A 775 -16.25 10.87 9.57
N GLN A 776 -15.50 10.85 10.68
CA GLN A 776 -14.19 11.53 10.78
C GLN A 776 -13.10 10.76 10.04
N THR A 777 -13.15 9.43 10.08
CA THR A 777 -12.18 8.55 9.41
C THR A 777 -12.69 7.98 8.08
N ASN A 778 -13.94 8.28 7.70
CA ASN A 778 -14.62 7.71 6.52
C ASN A 778 -14.49 6.17 6.47
N SER A 779 -14.76 5.51 7.60
CA SER A 779 -14.50 4.07 7.76
C SER A 779 -15.65 3.34 8.48
N TRP A 780 -15.74 2.04 8.24
CA TRP A 780 -16.69 1.15 8.90
C TRP A 780 -15.96 0.20 9.84
N SER A 781 -16.46 0.07 11.07
CA SER A 781 -16.15 -1.03 11.98
C SER A 781 -17.38 -1.93 12.18
N SER A 782 -17.17 -3.08 12.83
CA SER A 782 -18.24 -3.97 13.28
C SER A 782 -18.38 -3.86 14.79
N GLY A 783 -19.61 -3.75 15.29
CA GLY A 783 -19.91 -3.93 16.72
C GLY A 783 -20.26 -5.39 17.04
N THR A 784 -20.47 -5.69 18.33
CA THR A 784 -20.97 -6.99 18.80
C THR A 784 -22.28 -7.35 18.09
N PRO A 785 -22.39 -8.53 17.44
CA PRO A 785 -23.61 -8.95 16.74
C PRO A 785 -24.85 -9.01 17.65
N ALA A 786 -26.01 -8.68 17.09
CA ALA A 786 -27.29 -8.71 17.79
C ALA A 786 -27.70 -10.13 18.20
N PRO A 787 -28.38 -10.32 19.36
CA PRO A 787 -28.86 -11.63 19.81
C PRO A 787 -29.75 -12.35 18.80
N THR A 788 -30.56 -11.60 18.04
CA THR A 788 -31.49 -12.14 17.04
C THR A 788 -31.26 -11.55 15.65
N ALA A 789 -30.82 -12.37 14.70
CA ALA A 789 -30.70 -11.99 13.29
C ALA A 789 -32.08 -11.71 12.66
N ARG A 790 -32.32 -10.46 12.23
CA ARG A 790 -33.65 -9.96 11.83
C ARG A 790 -33.60 -8.96 10.67
N SER A 791 -34.66 -8.91 9.87
CA SER A 791 -34.90 -7.86 8.85
C SER A 791 -36.27 -7.21 9.04
N GLU A 792 -36.53 -6.07 8.39
CA GLU A 792 -37.75 -5.26 8.55
C GLU A 792 -37.99 -4.77 9.99
N LEU A 793 -36.91 -4.66 10.76
CA LEU A 793 -36.82 -4.06 12.10
C LEU A 793 -36.90 -2.52 12.04
N ALA A 794 -37.21 -1.91 13.19
CA ALA A 794 -36.94 -0.50 13.46
C ALA A 794 -35.87 -0.36 14.54
N ALA A 795 -35.13 0.75 14.54
CA ALA A 795 -34.16 1.12 15.58
C ALA A 795 -34.32 2.60 15.96
N VAL A 796 -34.10 2.94 17.22
CA VAL A 796 -34.30 4.30 17.75
C VAL A 796 -33.40 4.56 18.96
N VAL A 797 -32.92 5.80 19.11
CA VAL A 797 -32.16 6.24 20.30
C VAL A 797 -33.14 6.63 21.40
N VAL A 798 -32.93 6.12 22.62
CA VAL A 798 -33.60 6.63 23.84
C VAL A 798 -32.55 6.77 24.94
N GLY A 799 -32.40 7.99 25.47
CA GLY A 799 -31.30 8.33 26.38
C GLY A 799 -29.93 8.05 25.73
N SER A 800 -29.12 7.22 26.38
CA SER A 800 -27.78 6.83 25.92
C SER A 800 -27.72 5.47 25.19
N LYS A 801 -28.87 4.84 24.90
CA LYS A 801 -28.96 3.48 24.34
C LYS A 801 -29.74 3.46 23.02
N ILE A 802 -29.45 2.45 22.20
CA ILE A 802 -30.14 2.21 20.94
C ILE A 802 -31.05 0.99 21.11
N TYR A 803 -32.35 1.17 20.88
CA TYR A 803 -33.37 0.13 21.03
C TYR A 803 -33.77 -0.40 19.66
N ILE A 804 -33.81 -1.73 19.50
CA ILE A 804 -34.27 -2.41 18.30
C ILE A 804 -35.60 -3.10 18.56
N PHE A 805 -36.54 -2.90 17.64
CA PHE A 805 -37.92 -3.34 17.76
C PHE A 805 -38.37 -4.17 16.55
N GLY A 806 -39.11 -5.25 16.83
CA GLY A 806 -39.84 -6.02 15.82
C GLY A 806 -38.96 -6.67 14.76
N GLY A 807 -39.49 -6.75 13.54
CA GLY A 807 -38.87 -7.42 12.39
C GLY A 807 -39.20 -8.91 12.31
N ILE A 808 -38.62 -9.56 11.29
CA ILE A 808 -38.82 -10.98 10.96
C ILE A 808 -37.51 -11.76 10.93
N THR A 809 -37.60 -13.00 11.40
CA THR A 809 -36.52 -13.98 11.35
C THR A 809 -36.63 -14.87 10.10
N LYS A 810 -36.06 -16.07 10.14
CA LYS A 810 -35.81 -16.95 9.00
C LYS A 810 -37.07 -17.52 8.34
N ASP A 811 -38.10 -17.84 9.13
CA ASP A 811 -39.15 -18.78 8.71
C ASP A 811 -40.45 -18.10 8.25
N PHE A 812 -40.51 -16.77 8.24
CA PHE A 812 -41.65 -15.93 7.81
C PHE A 812 -42.99 -16.15 8.57
N THR A 813 -43.05 -17.08 9.53
CA THR A 813 -44.28 -17.43 10.26
C THR A 813 -44.61 -16.49 11.41
N GLU A 814 -43.61 -15.92 12.08
CA GLU A 814 -43.79 -15.08 13.26
C GLU A 814 -42.89 -13.83 13.18
N GLY A 815 -43.51 -12.65 13.32
CA GLY A 815 -42.79 -11.42 13.66
C GLY A 815 -42.31 -11.44 15.12
N LEU A 816 -41.28 -10.66 15.44
CA LEU A 816 -40.70 -10.61 16.78
C LEU A 816 -41.46 -9.67 17.71
N THR A 817 -41.53 -10.04 19.00
CA THR A 817 -41.83 -9.13 20.12
C THR A 817 -40.57 -8.70 20.88
N THR A 818 -39.41 -9.32 20.59
CA THR A 818 -38.17 -9.11 21.33
C THR A 818 -37.56 -7.74 21.07
N VAL A 819 -37.23 -7.05 22.16
CA VAL A 819 -36.52 -5.77 22.19
C VAL A 819 -35.05 -6.05 22.46
N ASP A 820 -34.19 -5.81 21.48
CA ASP A 820 -32.74 -5.91 21.68
C ASP A 820 -32.21 -4.49 21.96
N ILE A 821 -31.62 -4.26 23.14
CA ILE A 821 -31.10 -2.96 23.57
C ILE A 821 -29.57 -2.97 23.44
N TYR A 822 -29.04 -2.12 22.57
CA TYR A 822 -27.60 -1.95 22.37
C TYR A 822 -27.07 -0.78 23.20
N ASP A 823 -25.96 -1.01 23.89
CA ASP A 823 -25.17 0.01 24.58
C ASP A 823 -23.96 0.41 23.72
N PRO A 824 -23.93 1.62 23.14
CA PRO A 824 -22.84 2.03 22.26
C PRO A 824 -21.53 2.39 22.99
N LEU A 825 -21.54 2.48 24.33
CA LEU A 825 -20.34 2.78 25.13
C LEU A 825 -19.59 1.50 25.53
N SER A 826 -20.33 0.40 25.76
CA SER A 826 -19.76 -0.90 26.12
C SER A 826 -19.80 -1.96 25.00
N ASP A 827 -20.29 -1.61 23.81
CA ASP A 827 -20.48 -2.49 22.64
C ASP A 827 -21.18 -3.80 23.01
N SER A 828 -22.29 -3.70 23.74
CA SER A 828 -22.94 -4.84 24.40
C SER A 828 -24.47 -4.79 24.34
N TRP A 829 -25.10 -5.95 24.41
CA TRP A 829 -26.55 -6.11 24.33
C TRP A 829 -27.21 -6.42 25.67
N GLN A 830 -28.43 -5.94 25.83
CA GLN A 830 -29.35 -6.20 26.94
C GLN A 830 -30.73 -6.55 26.35
N GLU A 831 -31.43 -7.52 26.92
CA GLU A 831 -32.80 -7.87 26.51
C GLU A 831 -33.79 -6.91 27.20
N GLY A 832 -34.67 -6.29 26.43
CA GLY A 832 -35.77 -5.45 26.92
C GLY A 832 -37.06 -6.23 27.13
N ASP A 833 -38.11 -5.57 27.63
CA ASP A 833 -39.40 -6.22 27.89
C ASP A 833 -40.08 -6.69 26.59
N PRO A 834 -40.32 -8.00 26.39
CA PRO A 834 -40.94 -8.55 25.18
C PRO A 834 -42.48 -8.47 25.18
N SER A 835 -43.08 -7.59 26.00
CA SER A 835 -44.54 -7.39 26.14
C SER A 835 -45.23 -6.75 24.92
N LEU A 836 -44.45 -6.23 23.97
CA LEU A 836 -44.92 -5.59 22.74
C LEU A 836 -45.58 -6.60 21.77
N SER A 837 -46.41 -6.11 20.86
CA SER A 837 -47.01 -6.96 19.82
C SER A 837 -46.03 -7.26 18.67
N LYS A 838 -46.30 -8.35 17.95
CA LYS A 838 -45.48 -8.79 16.80
C LYS A 838 -45.64 -7.82 15.64
N ARG A 839 -44.55 -7.20 15.18
CA ARG A 839 -44.57 -6.17 14.12
C ARG A 839 -43.43 -6.36 13.12
N SER A 840 -43.74 -6.37 11.81
CA SER A 840 -42.75 -6.31 10.73
C SER A 840 -42.97 -5.07 9.86
N ALA A 841 -41.90 -4.50 9.31
CA ALA A 841 -41.92 -3.27 8.49
C ALA A 841 -42.66 -2.09 9.16
N LEU A 842 -42.57 -2.05 10.49
CA LEU A 842 -42.95 -0.92 11.34
C LEU A 842 -41.95 0.23 11.17
N ALA A 843 -42.31 1.40 11.70
CA ALA A 843 -41.35 2.43 12.04
C ALA A 843 -41.34 2.66 13.55
N ALA A 844 -40.29 3.31 14.05
CA ALA A 844 -40.21 3.76 15.43
C ALA A 844 -39.64 5.19 15.50
N ALA A 845 -40.08 5.95 16.49
CA ALA A 845 -39.56 7.27 16.83
C ALA A 845 -39.59 7.45 18.35
N SER A 846 -38.71 8.28 18.90
CA SER A 846 -38.64 8.56 20.34
C SER A 846 -39.05 9.99 20.68
N VAL A 847 -39.72 10.14 21.83
CA VAL A 847 -40.05 11.45 22.43
C VAL A 847 -39.75 11.34 23.92
N GLY A 848 -38.77 12.11 24.40
CA GLY A 848 -38.23 11.96 25.75
C GLY A 848 -37.71 10.54 26.03
N SER A 849 -38.13 9.97 27.16
CA SER A 849 -37.80 8.63 27.67
C SER A 849 -38.60 7.48 27.02
N ARG A 850 -39.30 7.72 25.90
CA ARG A 850 -40.25 6.76 25.32
C ARG A 850 -40.00 6.53 23.85
N ALA A 851 -39.94 5.26 23.46
CA ALA A 851 -40.02 4.85 22.06
C ALA A 851 -41.47 4.54 21.70
N TYR A 852 -41.90 4.94 20.51
CA TYR A 852 -43.22 4.66 19.96
C TYR A 852 -43.05 3.78 18.73
N LEU A 853 -43.73 2.63 18.71
CA LEU A 853 -43.73 1.66 17.63
C LEU A 853 -45.00 1.85 16.81
N ILE A 854 -44.87 2.23 15.54
CA ILE A 854 -46.01 2.67 14.73
C ILE A 854 -46.19 1.78 13.49
N GLY A 855 -47.41 1.29 13.31
CA GLY A 855 -47.81 0.51 12.14
C GLY A 855 -46.99 -0.76 11.94
N GLY A 856 -46.70 -1.06 10.68
CA GLY A 856 -46.14 -2.33 10.24
C GLY A 856 -47.26 -3.32 9.88
N TYR A 857 -46.94 -4.62 9.90
CA TYR A 857 -47.91 -5.67 9.62
C TYR A 857 -47.66 -6.96 10.43
N LEU A 858 -48.71 -7.76 10.56
CA LEU A 858 -48.69 -9.11 11.13
C LEU A 858 -48.56 -10.18 10.03
N TYR A 859 -47.74 -11.20 10.28
CA TYR A 859 -47.75 -12.46 9.53
C TYR A 859 -48.75 -13.46 10.15
N GLY A 860 -49.49 -14.16 9.28
CA GLY A 860 -50.51 -15.14 9.61
C GLY A 860 -51.17 -15.65 8.32
N ASN A 861 -52.34 -16.31 8.43
CA ASN A 861 -53.09 -16.78 7.24
C ASN A 861 -53.55 -15.65 6.30
N THR A 862 -53.64 -14.43 6.83
CA THR A 862 -53.85 -13.18 6.08
C THR A 862 -52.83 -12.17 6.59
N VAL A 863 -52.22 -11.39 5.69
CA VAL A 863 -51.42 -10.22 6.09
C VAL A 863 -52.37 -9.11 6.51
N ILE A 864 -52.09 -8.48 7.65
CA ILE A 864 -52.88 -7.36 8.19
C ILE A 864 -51.91 -6.22 8.52
N GLU A 865 -52.03 -5.11 7.81
CA GLU A 865 -51.39 -3.85 8.14
C GLU A 865 -51.98 -3.23 9.41
N LEU A 866 -51.13 -2.60 10.20
CA LEU A 866 -51.47 -2.03 11.50
C LEU A 866 -51.67 -0.51 11.38
N ASP A 867 -52.74 -0.03 12.01
CA ASP A 867 -52.95 1.36 12.42
C ASP A 867 -52.39 1.63 13.83
N SER A 868 -52.26 0.59 14.65
CA SER A 868 -51.92 0.70 16.07
C SER A 868 -50.51 1.25 16.30
N ILE A 869 -50.44 2.06 17.36
CA ILE A 869 -49.22 2.66 17.91
C ILE A 869 -49.03 2.14 19.35
N GLU A 870 -47.88 1.54 19.61
CA GLU A 870 -47.46 1.08 20.94
C GLU A 870 -46.41 2.02 21.51
N THR A 871 -46.25 2.01 22.84
CA THR A 871 -45.29 2.86 23.56
C THR A 871 -44.46 2.00 24.50
N TYR A 872 -43.14 2.03 24.33
CA TYR A 872 -42.16 1.38 25.20
C TYR A 872 -41.54 2.43 26.13
N SER A 873 -41.67 2.23 27.44
CA SER A 873 -41.05 3.06 28.47
C SER A 873 -39.62 2.60 28.75
N THR A 874 -38.70 3.53 29.01
CA THR A 874 -37.41 3.21 29.64
C THR A 874 -37.36 3.58 31.13
N GLU A 875 -38.47 4.09 31.67
CA GLU A 875 -38.79 4.27 33.10
C GLU A 875 -39.58 3.06 33.63
#